data_AF-A0A0L8HD56-F1
#
_entry.id   AF-A0A0L8HD56-F1
#
_cell.length_a   1.000
_cell.length_b   1.000
_cell.length_c   1.000
_cell.angle_alpha   90.00
_cell.angle_beta   90.00
_cell.angle_gamma   90.00
#
_symmetry.space_group_name_H-M   'P 1'
#
loop_
_entity.id
_entity.type
_entity.pdbx_description
1 polymer ?
#
loop_
_entity_poly.entity_id
_entity_poly.type
_entity_poly.pdbx_seq_one_letter_code
_entity_poly.pdbx_strand_id
1 'polypeptide(L)'
;MDLKSDKVIQLKQRVQNHLAQPSVQNKLRSIIPNLKCSEGNNGKMLNPADVMKQLKENGTIDSLLKDVKNGEGDALALNQLNPCVLTDTRVDMTTQQLILKIQGGRAFLDHLRQPPGQPAQSYFQLHILFENQRFNTQRVPCTCDPAITGEFHLKFSKSTQALTSVADLLTISDKINIVLIRTNNMGENFLVASHMYDWRPVLSKGEMTASIDLIGTGGVPVGLLEIQLQLFPNLSMNPSKEAVTKQTESETESQRMKEKKFIAYANSWWSEYLQINDTFKDRIVKIFAQDENSKNRFVCSFVKRLKANRLLSSAREAARFVSLIPVGKSETIGHAMTSERWTSMHSFLCCNKGGSMDHAILLCSLLLGFGLNAYVCVGTKSKGSIHFWVVTISCEGLVTFWESLTGLTYIHKPLDQNNPPLAKKYAHPMPYRTVGCIFNHCQFYANCQSSDAIEICEFNVKVSSSWKSMSENAIWSICEPSSCPLWPPLCPLRRNPFDTVKYSDLLEKQLCDLVVAYRQNEGLTTQWDHELSYLLTSLLSSHECERITGFTAGNEEFQDALQQAIPEKHTFSGFPIQQKHTNIKKLFHEALKSSVCQDIISCRGDKVRLSVRVCVFPYPESVCAMWAMFACVCQRII
;
A
#
# COMPACT_ATOMS: atom_id res chain seq x y z
N MET A 1 16.25 -0.58 42.29
CA MET A 1 15.62 -1.87 42.64
C MET A 1 15.70 -2.78 41.44
N ASP A 2 16.16 -4.01 41.63
CA ASP A 2 16.66 -4.92 40.59
C ASP A 2 15.62 -5.37 39.55
N LEU A 3 15.61 -4.73 38.36
CA LEU A 3 14.78 -5.11 37.20
C LEU A 3 14.98 -6.58 36.75
N LYS A 4 16.07 -7.23 37.16
CA LYS A 4 16.34 -8.65 36.87
C LYS A 4 15.59 -9.60 37.81
N SER A 5 15.30 -9.17 39.05
CA SER A 5 14.58 -9.98 40.04
C SER A 5 13.11 -10.16 39.64
N ASP A 6 12.45 -9.09 39.22
CA ASP A 6 11.03 -9.13 38.86
C ASP A 6 10.76 -9.98 37.61
N LYS A 7 11.64 -9.93 36.61
CA LYS A 7 11.54 -10.79 35.42
C LYS A 7 11.69 -12.27 35.76
N VAL A 8 12.55 -12.61 36.71
CA VAL A 8 12.73 -14.00 37.16
C VAL A 8 11.51 -14.50 37.94
N ILE A 9 10.88 -13.64 38.75
CA ILE A 9 9.64 -13.96 39.47
C ILE A 9 8.48 -14.18 38.48
N GLN A 10 8.34 -13.31 37.48
CA GLN A 10 7.33 -13.45 36.43
C GLN A 10 7.54 -14.71 35.57
N LEU A 11 8.79 -15.04 35.24
CA LEU A 11 9.10 -16.29 34.53
C LEU A 11 8.72 -17.52 35.37
N LYS A 12 9.04 -17.51 36.67
CA LYS A 12 8.70 -18.62 37.58
C LYS A 12 7.19 -18.83 37.69
N GLN A 13 6.42 -17.75 37.84
CA GLN A 13 4.94 -17.81 37.85
C GLN A 13 4.38 -18.35 36.53
N ARG A 14 4.93 -17.93 35.39
CA ARG A 14 4.48 -18.40 34.07
C ARG A 14 4.79 -19.88 33.84
N VAL A 15 5.98 -20.34 34.25
CA VAL A 15 6.33 -21.77 34.19
C VAL A 15 5.41 -22.58 35.09
N GLN A 16 5.11 -22.11 36.31
CA GLN A 16 4.16 -22.79 37.20
C GLN A 16 2.75 -22.87 36.60
N ASN A 17 2.25 -21.78 36.02
CA ASN A 17 0.92 -21.77 35.38
C ASN A 17 0.86 -22.68 34.15
N HIS A 18 1.94 -22.76 33.37
CA HIS A 18 2.01 -23.66 32.22
C HIS A 18 2.07 -25.13 32.63
N LEU A 19 2.85 -25.47 33.67
CA LEU A 19 2.89 -26.82 34.25
C LEU A 19 1.58 -27.23 34.93
N ALA A 20 0.76 -26.28 35.35
CA ALA A 20 -0.56 -26.53 35.91
C ALA A 20 -1.64 -26.82 34.83
N GLN A 21 -1.35 -26.61 33.54
CA GLN A 21 -2.32 -26.87 32.48
C GLN A 21 -2.64 -28.38 32.37
N PRO A 22 -3.92 -28.77 32.30
CA PRO A 22 -4.32 -30.18 32.22
C PRO A 22 -3.70 -30.93 31.02
N SER A 23 -3.55 -30.25 29.89
CA SER A 23 -2.92 -30.78 28.68
C SER A 23 -1.44 -31.12 28.87
N VAL A 24 -0.70 -30.25 29.58
CA VAL A 24 0.73 -30.43 29.90
C VAL A 24 0.89 -31.55 30.93
N GLN A 25 0.04 -31.59 31.96
CA GLN A 25 0.06 -32.67 32.95
C GLN A 25 -0.29 -34.03 32.35
N ASN A 26 -1.24 -34.08 31.40
CA ASN A 26 -1.59 -35.31 30.70
C ASN A 26 -0.45 -35.78 29.79
N LYS A 27 0.26 -34.87 29.12
CA LYS A 27 1.44 -35.16 28.30
C LYS A 27 2.62 -35.67 29.15
N LEU A 28 2.81 -35.11 30.35
CA LEU A 28 3.81 -35.62 31.30
C LEU A 28 3.40 -37.01 31.85
N ARG A 29 2.13 -37.20 32.22
CA ARG A 29 1.60 -38.48 32.72
C ARG A 29 1.64 -39.60 31.69
N SER A 30 1.54 -39.32 30.39
CA SER A 30 1.66 -40.34 29.34
C SER A 30 3.11 -40.76 29.06
N ILE A 31 4.09 -39.94 29.42
CA ILE A 31 5.52 -40.20 29.21
C ILE A 31 6.13 -40.95 30.40
N ILE A 32 5.68 -40.68 31.63
CA ILE A 32 6.19 -41.29 32.87
C ILE A 32 6.20 -42.84 32.85
N PRO A 33 5.17 -43.55 32.33
CA PRO A 33 5.15 -45.02 32.29
C PRO A 33 6.20 -45.63 31.34
N ASN A 34 6.68 -44.86 30.36
CA ASN A 34 7.63 -45.33 29.34
C ASN A 34 9.10 -45.11 29.74
N LEU A 35 9.35 -44.56 30.92
CA LEU A 35 10.69 -44.34 31.46
C LEU A 35 11.24 -45.66 32.02
N LYS A 36 12.31 -46.18 31.40
CA LYS A 36 12.93 -47.45 31.83
C LYS A 36 13.64 -47.26 33.18
N CYS A 37 13.32 -48.14 34.14
CA CYS A 37 14.17 -48.35 35.31
C CYS A 37 15.50 -48.95 34.83
N SER A 38 16.62 -48.38 35.29
CA SER A 38 17.94 -48.99 35.07
C SER A 38 17.92 -50.43 35.61
N GLU A 39 18.44 -51.36 34.83
CA GLU A 39 18.47 -52.78 35.16
C GLU A 39 19.25 -53.00 36.46
N GLY A 40 18.62 -53.65 37.43
CA GLY A 40 19.30 -54.19 38.61
C GLY A 40 18.94 -53.57 39.97
N ASN A 41 17.65 -53.46 40.34
CA ASN A 41 17.18 -53.92 41.65
C ASN A 41 15.66 -53.79 41.80
N ASN A 42 15.03 -54.87 42.25
CA ASN A 42 13.60 -54.96 42.48
C ASN A 42 13.13 -53.95 43.53
N GLY A 43 12.19 -53.10 43.14
CA GLY A 43 11.30 -52.39 44.06
C GLY A 43 11.92 -51.24 44.84
N LYS A 44 12.19 -50.09 44.19
CA LYS A 44 12.17 -48.76 44.84
C LYS A 44 11.96 -47.65 43.82
N MET A 45 11.29 -46.58 44.28
CA MET A 45 10.86 -45.39 43.53
C MET A 45 11.92 -44.85 42.55
N LEU A 46 11.44 -44.40 41.38
CA LEU A 46 12.20 -43.60 40.42
C LEU A 46 12.85 -42.40 41.13
N ASN A 47 14.17 -42.29 41.03
CA ASN A 47 14.92 -41.16 41.53
C ASN A 47 14.58 -39.91 40.68
N PRO A 48 14.16 -38.77 41.27
CA PRO A 48 13.76 -37.57 40.53
C PRO A 48 14.86 -37.03 39.58
N ALA A 49 16.13 -37.26 39.92
CA ALA A 49 17.26 -36.84 39.09
C ALA A 49 17.34 -37.64 37.77
N ASP A 50 17.07 -38.94 37.81
CA ASP A 50 17.14 -39.82 36.64
C ASP A 50 15.95 -39.60 35.70
N VAL A 51 14.77 -39.30 36.25
CA VAL A 51 13.58 -38.88 35.49
C VAL A 51 13.85 -37.56 34.76
N MET A 52 14.43 -36.56 35.45
CA MET A 52 14.78 -35.28 34.82
C MET A 52 15.83 -35.44 33.71
N LYS A 53 16.76 -36.38 33.84
CA LYS A 53 17.74 -36.69 32.80
C LYS A 53 17.08 -37.30 31.57
N GLN A 54 16.24 -38.32 31.75
CA GLN A 54 15.52 -38.96 30.65
C GLN A 54 14.50 -38.03 29.96
N LEU A 55 13.86 -37.11 30.70
CA LEU A 55 12.96 -36.11 30.12
C LEU A 55 13.70 -35.04 29.28
N LYS A 56 14.97 -34.76 29.60
CA LYS A 56 15.85 -33.92 28.76
C LYS A 56 16.28 -34.69 27.51
N GLU A 57 16.71 -35.94 27.64
CA GLU A 57 17.13 -36.78 26.51
C GLU A 57 15.98 -37.03 25.52
N ASN A 58 14.75 -37.18 26.01
CA ASN A 58 13.55 -37.33 25.17
C ASN A 58 13.04 -35.99 24.58
N GLY A 59 13.76 -34.87 24.73
CA GLY A 59 13.41 -33.56 24.18
C GLY A 59 12.10 -32.95 24.71
N THR A 60 11.51 -33.55 25.75
CA THR A 60 10.21 -33.15 26.29
C THR A 60 10.31 -31.81 27.02
N ILE A 61 11.41 -31.59 27.74
CA ILE A 61 11.69 -30.32 28.42
C ILE A 61 11.94 -29.19 27.41
N ASP A 62 12.61 -29.47 26.29
CA ASP A 62 12.85 -28.47 25.24
C ASP A 62 11.56 -28.11 24.49
N SER A 63 10.66 -29.07 24.25
CA SER A 63 9.31 -28.80 23.73
C SER A 63 8.53 -27.88 24.67
N LEU A 64 8.51 -28.17 25.97
CA LEU A 64 7.79 -27.35 26.95
C LEU A 64 8.42 -25.94 27.11
N LEU A 65 9.75 -25.83 27.03
CA LEU A 65 10.44 -24.54 27.04
C LEU A 65 10.13 -23.71 25.78
N LYS A 66 9.97 -24.35 24.62
CA LYS A 66 9.57 -23.68 23.38
C LYS A 66 8.13 -23.17 23.47
N ASP A 67 7.24 -23.94 24.06
CA ASP A 67 5.84 -23.56 24.27
C ASP A 67 5.71 -22.38 25.26
N VAL A 68 6.55 -22.34 26.30
CA VAL A 68 6.62 -21.20 27.25
C VAL A 68 7.20 -19.94 26.59
N LYS A 69 8.20 -20.07 25.70
CA LYS A 69 8.78 -18.94 24.95
C LYS A 69 7.82 -18.37 23.91
N ASN A 70 7.01 -19.21 23.27
CA ASN A 70 6.01 -18.75 22.29
C ASN A 70 4.90 -17.90 22.93
N GLY A 71 4.67 -18.02 24.25
CA GLY A 71 3.74 -17.15 24.99
C GLY A 71 4.20 -15.69 25.17
N GLU A 72 5.43 -15.33 24.77
CA GLU A 72 5.87 -13.93 24.68
C GLU A 72 5.53 -13.27 23.32
N GLY A 73 4.96 -14.02 22.37
CA GLY A 73 4.76 -13.59 20.98
C GLY A 73 3.50 -12.79 20.66
N ASP A 74 2.47 -12.78 21.52
CA ASP A 74 1.14 -12.30 21.13
C ASP A 74 0.99 -10.77 21.02
N ALA A 75 1.97 -9.99 21.52
CA ALA A 75 1.99 -8.54 21.35
C ALA A 75 2.82 -8.07 20.14
N LEU A 76 3.66 -8.94 19.57
CA LEU A 76 4.49 -8.66 18.38
C LEU A 76 3.92 -9.28 17.09
N ALA A 77 2.94 -10.18 17.22
CA ALA A 77 2.29 -10.86 16.10
C ALA A 77 1.49 -9.93 15.15
N LEU A 78 1.06 -8.75 15.62
CA LEU A 78 0.31 -7.79 14.79
C LEU A 78 1.17 -7.11 13.71
N ASN A 79 2.50 -7.10 13.86
CA ASN A 79 3.43 -6.52 12.88
C ASN A 79 4.13 -7.58 11.99
N GLN A 80 3.85 -8.87 12.23
CA GLN A 80 4.49 -10.02 11.54
C GLN A 80 3.50 -10.88 10.73
N LEU A 81 2.37 -10.34 10.32
CA LEU A 81 1.64 -10.93 9.20
C LEU A 81 2.38 -10.54 7.91
N ASN A 82 3.36 -11.36 7.58
CA ASN A 82 4.05 -11.32 6.30
C ASN A 82 3.02 -11.25 5.17
N PRO A 83 3.23 -10.42 4.13
CA PRO A 83 2.49 -10.62 2.90
C PRO A 83 2.76 -12.05 2.44
N CYS A 84 1.70 -12.85 2.39
CA CYS A 84 1.74 -14.21 1.90
C CYS A 84 2.46 -14.20 0.55
N VAL A 85 3.61 -14.88 0.48
CA VAL A 85 4.29 -15.22 -0.78
C VAL A 85 3.39 -16.27 -1.44
N LEU A 86 2.29 -15.84 -2.04
CA LEU A 86 1.56 -16.67 -2.99
C LEU A 86 2.29 -16.62 -4.32
N THR A 87 3.44 -17.28 -4.35
CA THR A 87 3.80 -18.08 -5.50
C THR A 87 4.32 -19.39 -4.94
N ASP A 88 3.44 -20.38 -4.87
CA ASP A 88 3.84 -21.78 -5.08
C ASP A 88 4.47 -21.84 -6.48
N THR A 89 5.72 -21.39 -6.63
CA THR A 89 6.51 -21.73 -7.80
C THR A 89 6.97 -23.16 -7.59
N ARG A 90 6.15 -24.12 -8.02
CA ARG A 90 6.74 -25.29 -8.67
C ARG A 90 7.69 -24.71 -9.71
N VAL A 91 8.99 -24.84 -9.47
CA VAL A 91 10.02 -24.33 -10.37
C VAL A 91 9.83 -25.06 -11.68
N ASP A 92 9.25 -24.37 -12.66
CA ASP A 92 9.17 -24.90 -14.00
C ASP A 92 10.56 -24.82 -14.61
N MET A 93 11.31 -25.91 -14.50
CA MET A 93 12.70 -26.02 -14.93
C MET A 93 12.87 -25.92 -16.45
N THR A 94 11.77 -25.79 -17.20
CA THR A 94 11.78 -25.79 -18.67
C THR A 94 11.70 -24.40 -19.32
N THR A 95 11.41 -23.35 -18.53
CA THR A 95 11.23 -21.98 -19.06
C THR A 95 12.41 -21.07 -18.76
N GLN A 96 12.78 -20.21 -19.70
CA GLN A 96 13.85 -19.24 -19.53
C GLN A 96 13.46 -18.23 -18.44
N GLN A 97 14.30 -18.10 -17.42
CA GLN A 97 14.11 -17.21 -16.27
C GLN A 97 15.45 -16.64 -15.78
N LEU A 98 15.36 -15.51 -15.07
CA LEU A 98 16.48 -14.84 -14.44
C LEU A 98 16.37 -15.00 -12.92
N ILE A 99 17.35 -15.65 -12.31
CA ILE A 99 17.45 -15.83 -10.87
C ILE A 99 18.23 -14.66 -10.28
N LEU A 100 17.58 -13.86 -9.44
CA LEU A 100 18.17 -12.75 -8.71
C LEU A 100 18.34 -13.13 -7.24
N LYS A 101 19.59 -13.22 -6.79
CA LYS A 101 19.97 -13.44 -5.39
C LYS A 101 20.50 -12.15 -4.79
N ILE A 102 19.95 -11.73 -3.66
CA ILE A 102 20.43 -10.60 -2.87
C ILE A 102 21.35 -11.16 -1.79
N GLN A 103 22.62 -10.74 -1.78
CA GLN A 103 23.65 -11.25 -0.88
C GLN A 103 23.75 -10.43 0.41
N GLY A 104 23.47 -9.13 0.34
CA GLY A 104 23.46 -8.25 1.50
C GLY A 104 23.49 -6.77 1.12
N GLY A 105 23.25 -5.90 2.11
CA GLY A 105 23.49 -4.48 2.00
C GLY A 105 24.74 -4.07 2.78
N ARG A 106 25.48 -3.08 2.30
CA ARG A 106 26.65 -2.51 2.99
C ARG A 106 26.64 -0.99 3.00
N ALA A 107 27.39 -0.40 3.92
CA ALA A 107 27.69 1.03 3.94
C ALA A 107 26.45 1.97 4.04
N PHE A 108 25.43 1.58 4.80
CA PHE A 108 24.29 2.44 5.14
C PHE A 108 24.66 3.41 6.29
N LEU A 109 25.43 4.45 5.95
CA LEU A 109 26.09 5.33 6.93
C LEU A 109 25.13 6.08 7.85
N ASP A 110 23.89 6.33 7.41
CA ASP A 110 22.85 6.97 8.23
C ASP A 110 22.44 6.15 9.47
N HIS A 111 22.84 4.88 9.53
CA HIS A 111 22.49 3.93 10.60
C HIS A 111 23.68 3.47 11.46
N LEU A 112 24.78 4.23 11.48
CA LEU A 112 25.99 3.93 12.26
C LEU A 112 25.79 3.93 13.80
N ARG A 113 24.68 4.44 14.33
CA ARG A 113 24.48 4.73 15.76
C ARG A 113 23.26 4.06 16.40
N GLN A 114 23.02 2.77 16.16
CA GLN A 114 22.14 2.02 17.08
C GLN A 114 22.98 1.42 18.22
N PRO A 115 22.78 1.85 19.49
CA PRO A 115 23.48 1.25 20.62
C PRO A 115 23.06 -0.23 20.77
N PRO A 116 24.01 -1.14 21.04
CA PRO A 116 23.72 -2.56 21.18
C PRO A 116 22.72 -2.81 22.32
N GLY A 117 21.66 -3.58 22.05
CA GLY A 117 20.67 -4.02 23.04
C GLY A 117 19.33 -3.28 23.05
N GLN A 118 19.13 -2.26 22.20
CA GLN A 118 17.81 -1.65 21.98
C GLN A 118 17.08 -2.30 20.79
N PRO A 119 15.73 -2.43 20.82
CA PRO A 119 14.98 -2.93 19.69
C PRO A 119 15.16 -2.00 18.48
N ALA A 120 15.32 -2.60 17.30
CA ALA A 120 15.47 -1.87 16.05
C ALA A 120 14.27 -0.93 15.85
N GLN A 121 14.55 0.37 15.72
CA GLN A 121 13.52 1.40 15.60
C GLN A 121 12.92 1.51 14.19
N SER A 122 13.55 0.85 13.22
CA SER A 122 13.16 0.84 11.82
C SER A 122 13.65 -0.41 11.13
N TYR A 123 12.93 -0.81 10.08
CA TYR A 123 13.24 -2.00 9.28
C TYR A 123 13.34 -1.63 7.81
N PHE A 124 14.32 -2.21 7.13
CA PHE A 124 14.44 -2.19 5.68
C PHE A 124 13.68 -3.34 5.04
N GLN A 125 13.06 -3.04 3.90
CA GLN A 125 12.46 -4.02 3.02
C GLN A 125 12.77 -3.66 1.57
N LEU A 126 13.32 -4.62 0.83
CA LEU A 126 13.62 -4.45 -0.59
C LEU A 126 12.42 -4.94 -1.41
N HIS A 127 12.00 -4.15 -2.37
CA HIS A 127 10.93 -4.45 -3.32
C HIS A 127 11.50 -4.48 -4.73
N ILE A 128 11.14 -5.50 -5.50
CA ILE A 128 11.65 -5.72 -6.85
C ILE A 128 10.47 -5.78 -7.81
N LEU A 129 10.55 -5.04 -8.90
CA LEU A 129 9.62 -5.11 -10.03
C LEU A 129 10.42 -5.44 -11.29
N PHE A 130 9.99 -6.49 -11.99
CA PHE A 130 10.52 -6.86 -13.30
C PHE A 130 9.36 -7.20 -14.22
N GLU A 131 9.26 -6.50 -15.35
CA GLU A 131 8.10 -6.52 -16.26
C GLU A 131 6.78 -6.36 -15.48
N ASN A 132 5.99 -7.43 -15.35
CA ASN A 132 4.71 -7.46 -14.65
C ASN A 132 4.76 -8.39 -13.41
N GLN A 133 5.92 -8.52 -12.77
CA GLN A 133 6.12 -9.36 -11.58
C GLN A 133 6.71 -8.53 -10.45
N ARG A 134 6.17 -8.71 -9.24
CA ARG A 134 6.60 -8.00 -8.03
C ARG A 134 7.02 -8.97 -6.95
N PHE A 135 8.15 -8.68 -6.33
CA PHE A 135 8.72 -9.45 -5.23
C PHE A 135 9.13 -8.52 -4.10
N ASN A 136 9.29 -9.08 -2.91
CA ASN A 136 9.80 -8.35 -1.76
C ASN A 136 10.56 -9.27 -0.80
N THR A 137 11.59 -8.74 -0.17
CA THR A 137 12.34 -9.45 0.88
C THR A 137 11.54 -9.46 2.18
N GLN A 138 12.02 -10.26 3.14
CA GLN A 138 11.66 -10.09 4.55
C GLN A 138 12.15 -8.74 5.07
N ARG A 139 11.53 -8.27 6.16
CA ARG A 139 11.94 -7.05 6.84
C ARG A 139 13.19 -7.32 7.68
N VAL A 140 14.20 -6.48 7.53
CA VAL A 140 15.48 -6.59 8.23
C VAL A 140 15.74 -5.31 9.03
N PRO A 141 16.24 -5.37 10.28
CA PRO A 141 16.62 -4.17 11.03
C PRO A 141 17.52 -3.20 10.26
N CYS A 142 17.21 -1.90 10.32
CA CYS A 142 18.08 -0.86 9.76
C CYS A 142 19.41 -0.82 10.52
N THR A 143 20.49 -1.21 9.86
CA THR A 143 21.87 -1.24 10.36
C THR A 143 22.80 -0.73 9.26
N CYS A 144 24.09 -0.50 9.58
CA CYS A 144 25.09 -0.09 8.58
C CYS A 144 25.29 -1.16 7.49
N ASP A 145 25.27 -2.44 7.88
CA ASP A 145 25.44 -3.58 6.97
C ASP A 145 24.25 -4.54 7.13
N PRO A 146 23.07 -4.17 6.58
CA PRO A 146 21.86 -4.94 6.80
C PRO A 146 21.93 -6.27 6.04
N ALA A 147 21.63 -7.36 6.74
CA ALA A 147 21.57 -8.73 6.21
C ALA A 147 20.31 -8.96 5.35
N ILE A 148 20.12 -8.16 4.30
CA ILE A 148 19.03 -8.28 3.34
C ILE A 148 19.36 -9.44 2.41
N THR A 149 18.66 -10.55 2.57
CA THR A 149 18.82 -11.74 1.72
C THR A 149 17.50 -12.11 1.05
N GLY A 150 17.58 -12.63 -0.18
CA GLY A 150 16.41 -13.12 -0.90
C GLY A 150 16.80 -13.72 -2.24
N GLU A 151 16.04 -14.72 -2.69
CA GLU A 151 16.18 -15.33 -4.01
C GLU A 151 14.87 -15.20 -4.76
N PHE A 152 14.92 -14.65 -5.97
CA PHE A 152 13.75 -14.33 -6.78
C PHE A 152 13.91 -14.89 -8.19
N HIS A 153 12.90 -15.60 -8.68
CA HIS A 153 12.85 -16.16 -10.03
C HIS A 153 12.01 -15.24 -10.92
N LEU A 154 12.70 -14.47 -11.76
CA LEU A 154 12.11 -13.48 -12.65
C LEU A 154 11.84 -14.13 -14.03
N LYS A 155 10.58 -14.39 -14.35
CA LYS A 155 10.20 -14.99 -15.64
C LYS A 155 10.14 -13.93 -16.74
N PHE A 156 10.45 -14.28 -17.98
CA PHE A 156 10.26 -13.36 -19.12
C PHE A 156 8.85 -13.50 -19.69
N SER A 157 8.14 -12.38 -19.89
CA SER A 157 6.76 -12.32 -20.38
C SER A 157 6.57 -12.97 -21.76
N LYS A 158 7.59 -12.89 -22.61
CA LYS A 158 7.62 -13.47 -23.97
C LYS A 158 8.07 -14.95 -24.00
N SER A 159 8.48 -15.52 -22.87
CA SER A 159 9.01 -16.90 -22.76
C SER A 159 7.89 -17.93 -22.59
N THR A 160 6.90 -17.97 -23.50
CA THR A 160 5.88 -19.03 -23.50
C THR A 160 6.36 -20.33 -24.14
N GLN A 161 7.54 -20.34 -24.76
CA GLN A 161 8.18 -21.53 -25.33
C GLN A 161 9.57 -21.77 -24.73
N ALA A 162 9.98 -23.03 -24.69
CA ALA A 162 11.14 -23.55 -23.94
C ALA A 162 12.52 -23.08 -24.44
N LEU A 163 12.61 -22.20 -25.45
CA LEU A 163 13.88 -21.61 -25.93
C LEU A 163 13.61 -20.23 -26.54
N THR A 164 13.74 -19.17 -25.75
CA THR A 164 13.79 -17.80 -26.27
C THR A 164 15.14 -17.61 -26.95
N SER A 165 15.18 -17.21 -28.23
CA SER A 165 16.45 -16.99 -28.91
C SER A 165 17.24 -15.86 -28.23
N VAL A 166 18.57 -15.84 -28.38
CA VAL A 166 19.41 -14.76 -27.83
C VAL A 166 18.96 -13.39 -28.34
N ALA A 167 18.55 -13.32 -29.61
CA ALA A 167 18.01 -12.11 -30.20
C ALA A 167 16.74 -11.63 -29.49
N ASP A 168 15.82 -12.55 -29.17
CA ASP A 168 14.59 -12.23 -28.45
C ASP A 168 14.86 -11.70 -27.05
N LEU A 169 15.79 -12.31 -26.31
CA LEU A 169 16.19 -11.83 -24.98
C LEU A 169 16.84 -10.45 -25.03
N LEU A 170 17.63 -10.18 -26.05
CA LEU A 170 18.23 -8.85 -26.27
C LEU A 170 17.18 -7.78 -26.59
N THR A 171 16.02 -8.15 -27.15
CA THR A 171 14.91 -7.20 -27.38
C THR A 171 14.18 -6.78 -26.09
N ILE A 172 14.36 -7.51 -24.99
CA ILE A 172 13.74 -7.20 -23.71
C ILE A 172 14.56 -6.09 -23.04
N SER A 173 14.08 -4.85 -23.17
CA SER A 173 14.74 -3.66 -22.65
C SER A 173 14.28 -3.27 -21.24
N ASP A 174 13.33 -4.02 -20.66
CA ASP A 174 12.86 -3.83 -19.30
C ASP A 174 13.98 -4.03 -18.28
N LYS A 175 14.16 -3.05 -17.40
CA LYS A 175 15.13 -3.09 -16.30
C LYS A 175 14.48 -3.62 -15.03
N ILE A 176 15.30 -4.16 -14.12
CA ILE A 176 14.86 -4.54 -12.78
C ILE A 176 14.75 -3.26 -11.95
N ASN A 177 13.54 -2.91 -11.54
CA ASN A 177 13.31 -1.81 -10.61
C ASN A 177 13.44 -2.28 -9.17
N ILE A 178 14.45 -1.78 -8.47
CA ILE A 178 14.79 -2.09 -7.08
C ILE A 178 14.43 -0.89 -6.22
N VAL A 179 13.48 -1.06 -5.30
CA VAL A 179 13.01 -0.02 -4.38
C VAL A 179 13.30 -0.44 -2.95
N LEU A 180 14.02 0.40 -2.21
CA LEU A 180 14.28 0.19 -0.79
C LEU A 180 13.34 1.05 0.05
N ILE A 181 12.56 0.39 0.92
CA ILE A 181 11.64 1.02 1.84
C ILE A 181 12.15 0.87 3.28
N ARG A 182 12.04 1.96 4.05
CA ARG A 182 12.23 1.95 5.51
C ARG A 182 10.87 2.04 6.19
N THR A 183 10.55 1.10 7.05
CA THR A 183 9.35 1.12 7.91
C THR A 183 9.73 1.54 9.32
N ASN A 184 9.08 2.54 9.89
CA ASN A 184 9.29 2.97 11.28
C ASN A 184 8.49 2.08 12.27
N ASN A 185 8.69 2.29 13.57
CA ASN A 185 7.96 1.58 14.64
C ASN A 185 6.43 1.79 14.59
N MET A 186 5.96 2.86 13.97
CA MET A 186 4.53 3.15 13.80
C MET A 186 3.92 2.45 12.59
N GLY A 187 4.72 1.71 11.81
CA GLY A 187 4.29 1.02 10.60
C GLY A 187 4.24 1.91 9.35
N GLU A 188 4.79 3.13 9.41
CA GLU A 188 4.84 4.03 8.26
C GLU A 188 6.07 3.73 7.41
N ASN A 189 5.85 3.63 6.11
CA ASN A 189 6.88 3.33 5.12
C ASN A 189 7.47 4.62 4.52
N PHE A 190 8.76 4.64 4.25
CA PHE A 190 9.47 5.77 3.63
C PHE A 190 10.34 5.25 2.50
N LEU A 191 10.32 5.96 1.37
CA LEU A 191 11.22 5.68 0.25
C LEU A 191 12.64 6.06 0.63
N VAL A 192 13.55 5.09 0.62
CA VAL A 192 14.98 5.31 0.87
C VAL A 192 15.71 5.51 -0.44
N ALA A 193 15.55 4.57 -1.38
CA ALA A 193 16.21 4.58 -2.67
C ALA A 193 15.36 3.86 -3.73
N SER A 194 15.57 4.24 -5.00
CA SER A 194 14.96 3.62 -6.17
C SER A 194 16.04 3.48 -7.25
N HIS A 195 16.25 2.27 -7.76
CA HIS A 195 17.32 1.99 -8.73
C HIS A 195 16.82 1.11 -9.86
N MET A 196 17.18 1.45 -11.10
CA MET A 196 16.84 0.69 -12.30
C MET A 196 18.07 -0.05 -12.82
N TYR A 197 18.15 -1.35 -12.56
CA TYR A 197 19.28 -2.19 -12.92
C TYR A 197 19.09 -2.90 -14.28
N ASP A 198 20.06 -2.78 -15.19
CA ASP A 198 20.05 -3.49 -16.46
C ASP A 198 20.61 -4.91 -16.28
N TRP A 199 19.76 -5.92 -16.45
CA TRP A 199 20.10 -7.32 -16.24
C TRP A 199 20.85 -7.94 -17.42
N ARG A 200 20.74 -7.37 -18.64
CA ARG A 200 21.25 -7.97 -19.89
C ARG A 200 22.74 -8.30 -19.90
N PRO A 201 23.65 -7.64 -19.14
CA PRO A 201 25.04 -8.07 -19.10
C PRO A 201 25.21 -9.55 -18.65
N VAL A 202 24.20 -10.17 -18.00
CA VAL A 202 24.22 -11.58 -17.58
C VAL A 202 24.20 -12.54 -18.78
N LEU A 203 23.64 -12.10 -19.91
CA LEU A 203 23.57 -12.90 -21.14
C LEU A 203 24.96 -13.33 -21.62
N SER A 204 25.99 -12.52 -21.38
CA SER A 204 27.36 -12.80 -21.84
C SER A 204 28.07 -13.92 -21.07
N LYS A 205 27.72 -14.13 -19.79
CA LYS A 205 28.42 -15.06 -18.89
C LYS A 205 27.54 -16.19 -18.34
N GLY A 206 26.23 -16.07 -18.44
CA GLY A 206 25.26 -16.94 -17.76
C GLY A 206 25.08 -16.61 -16.28
N GLU A 207 26.15 -16.16 -15.60
CA GLU A 207 26.12 -15.74 -14.20
C GLU A 207 26.97 -14.48 -13.98
N MET A 208 26.52 -13.60 -13.08
CA MET A 208 27.27 -12.43 -12.63
C MET A 208 27.04 -12.11 -11.17
N THR A 209 27.97 -11.37 -10.58
CA THR A 209 27.82 -10.69 -9.30
C THR A 209 28.09 -9.21 -9.51
N ALA A 210 27.29 -8.35 -8.89
CA ALA A 210 27.40 -6.90 -9.01
C ALA A 210 27.12 -6.21 -7.67
N SER A 211 27.79 -5.08 -7.44
CA SER A 211 27.49 -4.16 -6.35
C SER A 211 26.78 -2.95 -6.93
N ILE A 212 25.59 -2.63 -6.40
CA ILE A 212 24.74 -1.54 -6.87
C ILE A 212 24.78 -0.39 -5.87
N ASP A 213 25.08 0.81 -6.35
CA ASP A 213 24.94 2.05 -5.58
C ASP A 213 23.46 2.43 -5.49
N LEU A 214 22.89 2.35 -4.29
CA LEU A 214 21.53 2.80 -4.02
C LEU A 214 21.53 4.30 -3.81
N ILE A 215 21.05 5.04 -4.81
CA ILE A 215 20.94 6.49 -4.76
C ILE A 215 19.61 6.85 -4.08
N GLY A 216 19.71 7.67 -3.05
CA GLY A 216 18.55 8.13 -2.30
C GLY A 216 17.78 9.23 -3.02
N THR A 217 16.63 9.59 -2.46
CA THR A 217 15.72 10.62 -2.98
C THR A 217 16.32 12.04 -3.06
N GLY A 218 17.53 12.26 -2.54
CA GLY A 218 18.29 13.50 -2.70
C GLY A 218 19.40 13.45 -3.78
N GLY A 219 19.53 12.34 -4.51
CA GLY A 219 20.65 12.13 -5.43
C GLY A 219 21.96 11.74 -4.74
N VAL A 220 21.92 11.47 -3.43
CA VAL A 220 23.07 11.08 -2.62
C VAL A 220 23.08 9.55 -2.46
N PRO A 221 24.22 8.86 -2.62
CA PRO A 221 24.34 7.44 -2.32
C PRO A 221 23.99 7.15 -0.85
N VAL A 222 23.07 6.22 -0.62
CA VAL A 222 22.62 5.83 0.72
C VAL A 222 23.32 4.56 1.20
N GLY A 223 23.66 3.66 0.29
CA GLY A 223 24.33 2.39 0.59
C GLY A 223 24.56 1.55 -0.65
N LEU A 224 25.24 0.42 -0.46
CA LEU A 224 25.54 -0.57 -1.50
C LEU A 224 24.64 -1.80 -1.34
N LEU A 225 24.23 -2.38 -2.47
CA LEU A 225 23.51 -3.64 -2.51
C LEU A 225 24.31 -4.66 -3.33
N GLU A 226 24.68 -5.77 -2.70
CA GLU A 226 25.35 -6.89 -3.36
C GLU A 226 24.31 -7.84 -3.95
N ILE A 227 24.36 -8.04 -5.27
CA ILE A 227 23.45 -8.92 -5.99
C ILE A 227 24.21 -9.94 -6.84
N GLN A 228 23.59 -11.08 -7.05
CA GLN A 228 24.03 -12.12 -7.96
C GLN A 228 22.88 -12.44 -8.91
N LEU A 229 23.16 -12.46 -10.20
CA LEU A 229 22.20 -12.74 -11.26
C LEU A 229 22.66 -13.96 -12.03
N GLN A 230 21.75 -14.89 -12.23
CA GLN A 230 22.00 -16.12 -12.98
C GLN A 230 20.86 -16.36 -13.96
N LEU A 231 21.20 -16.65 -15.20
CA LEU A 231 20.25 -17.05 -16.22
C LEU A 231 20.01 -18.56 -16.13
N PHE A 232 18.74 -18.98 -16.15
CA PHE A 232 18.39 -20.39 -16.06
C PHE A 232 17.23 -20.73 -17.01
N PRO A 233 17.33 -21.80 -17.82
CA PRO A 233 18.52 -22.57 -18.14
C PRO A 233 19.60 -21.72 -18.82
N ASN A 234 20.86 -22.17 -18.79
CA ASN A 234 21.94 -21.48 -19.51
C ASN A 234 21.69 -21.50 -21.02
N LEU A 235 22.07 -20.44 -21.72
CA LEU A 235 21.99 -20.39 -23.19
C LEU A 235 22.99 -21.38 -23.79
N SER A 236 22.60 -21.98 -24.91
CA SER A 236 23.49 -22.84 -25.71
C SER A 236 24.65 -22.05 -26.31
N MET A 237 24.40 -20.79 -26.69
CA MET A 237 25.40 -19.85 -27.17
C MET A 237 25.21 -18.49 -26.49
N ASN A 238 26.24 -17.99 -25.81
CA ASN A 238 26.20 -16.67 -25.18
C ASN A 238 26.64 -15.58 -26.19
N PRO A 239 25.95 -14.43 -26.26
CA PRO A 239 26.44 -13.27 -27.02
C PRO A 239 27.75 -12.76 -26.42
N SER A 240 28.62 -12.17 -27.26
CA SER A 240 29.85 -11.56 -26.77
C SER A 240 29.55 -10.38 -25.83
N LYS A 241 30.38 -10.17 -24.81
CA LYS A 241 30.24 -9.04 -23.88
C LYS A 241 30.16 -7.71 -24.63
N GLU A 242 30.99 -7.54 -25.66
CA GLU A 242 31.03 -6.35 -26.51
C GLU A 242 29.72 -6.13 -27.28
N ALA A 243 29.08 -7.20 -27.78
CA ALA A 243 27.81 -7.08 -28.48
C ALA A 243 26.71 -6.59 -27.55
N VAL A 244 26.61 -7.17 -26.34
CA VAL A 244 25.63 -6.76 -25.33
C VAL A 244 25.85 -5.31 -24.91
N THR A 245 27.08 -4.94 -24.59
CA THR A 245 27.42 -3.56 -24.19
C THR A 245 27.11 -2.57 -25.31
N LYS A 246 27.57 -2.82 -26.55
CA LYS A 246 27.27 -1.95 -27.70
C LYS A 246 25.78 -1.77 -27.93
N GLN A 247 24.99 -2.84 -27.78
CA GLN A 247 23.53 -2.74 -27.91
C GLN A 247 22.93 -1.87 -26.80
N THR A 248 23.25 -2.14 -25.53
CA THR A 248 22.70 -1.38 -24.39
C THR A 248 23.10 0.11 -24.43
N GLU A 249 24.32 0.42 -24.86
CA GLU A 249 24.82 1.78 -25.06
C GLU A 249 24.11 2.49 -26.21
N SER A 250 23.94 1.80 -27.34
CA SER A 250 23.22 2.33 -28.51
C SER A 250 21.76 2.65 -28.18
N GLU A 251 21.07 1.76 -27.45
CA GLU A 251 19.70 2.01 -26.99
C GLU A 251 19.62 3.19 -26.01
N THR A 252 20.58 3.29 -25.09
CA THR A 252 20.64 4.39 -24.12
C THR A 252 20.87 5.73 -24.81
N GLU A 253 21.77 5.79 -25.80
CA GLU A 253 22.03 7.02 -26.55
C GLU A 253 20.86 7.38 -27.47
N SER A 254 20.26 6.39 -28.14
CA SER A 254 19.03 6.58 -28.91
C SER A 254 17.92 7.18 -28.04
N GLN A 255 17.75 6.69 -26.81
CA GLN A 255 16.78 7.23 -25.85
C GLN A 255 17.11 8.66 -25.43
N ARG A 256 18.38 8.94 -25.11
CA ARG A 256 18.83 10.29 -24.76
C ARG A 256 18.57 11.28 -25.91
N MET A 257 18.78 10.87 -27.15
CA MET A 257 18.51 11.67 -28.33
C MET A 257 17.02 11.95 -28.52
N LYS A 258 16.15 10.94 -28.31
CA LYS A 258 14.69 11.13 -28.29
C LYS A 258 14.24 12.13 -27.22
N GLU A 259 14.76 11.99 -26.00
CA GLU A 259 14.48 12.91 -24.87
C GLU A 259 14.89 14.34 -25.21
N LYS A 260 16.12 14.55 -25.73
CA LYS A 260 16.61 15.87 -26.16
C LYS A 260 15.72 16.49 -27.24
N LYS A 261 15.36 15.71 -28.26
CA LYS A 261 14.50 16.17 -29.37
C LYS A 261 13.13 16.61 -28.87
N PHE A 262 12.55 15.88 -27.92
CA PHE A 262 11.27 16.27 -27.34
C PHE A 262 11.36 17.48 -26.43
N ILE A 263 12.44 17.65 -25.66
CA ILE A 263 12.63 18.87 -24.87
C ILE A 263 12.64 20.09 -25.80
N ALA A 264 13.34 20.01 -26.94
CA ALA A 264 13.30 21.08 -27.94
C ALA A 264 11.89 21.31 -28.49
N TYR A 265 11.14 20.25 -28.80
CA TYR A 265 9.75 20.33 -29.22
C TYR A 265 8.85 20.98 -28.17
N ALA A 266 8.95 20.54 -26.90
CA ALA A 266 8.16 21.05 -25.80
C ALA A 266 8.43 22.53 -25.53
N ASN A 267 9.69 22.98 -25.67
CA ASN A 267 10.05 24.39 -25.58
C ASN A 267 9.41 25.21 -26.70
N SER A 268 9.46 24.74 -27.95
CA SER A 268 8.77 25.39 -29.08
C SER A 268 7.28 25.48 -28.83
N TRP A 269 6.66 24.36 -28.44
CA TRP A 269 5.24 24.26 -28.16
C TRP A 269 4.81 25.21 -27.03
N TRP A 270 5.63 25.34 -25.98
CA TRP A 270 5.39 26.27 -24.86
C TRP A 270 5.48 27.73 -25.31
N SER A 271 6.49 28.09 -26.11
CA SER A 271 6.61 29.43 -26.68
C SER A 271 5.39 29.80 -27.53
N GLU A 272 4.93 28.88 -28.38
CA GLU A 272 3.71 29.08 -29.16
C GLU A 272 2.44 29.17 -28.30
N TYR A 273 2.39 28.48 -27.14
CA TYR A 273 1.26 28.59 -26.21
C TYR A 273 1.21 30.00 -25.59
N LEU A 274 2.36 30.54 -25.18
CA LEU A 274 2.45 31.89 -24.63
C LEU A 274 2.12 32.98 -25.67
N GLN A 275 2.41 32.74 -26.95
CA GLN A 275 2.04 33.67 -28.04
C GLN A 275 0.53 33.83 -28.23
N ILE A 276 -0.30 32.89 -27.73
CA ILE A 276 -1.76 33.00 -27.83
C ILE A 276 -2.28 34.14 -26.96
N ASN A 277 -1.76 34.27 -25.73
CA ASN A 277 -2.16 35.30 -24.78
C ASN A 277 -1.13 35.44 -23.65
N ASP A 278 -0.68 36.67 -23.38
CA ASP A 278 0.32 36.96 -22.34
C ASP A 278 -0.08 36.55 -20.91
N THR A 279 -1.39 36.47 -20.63
CA THR A 279 -1.90 35.99 -19.32
C THR A 279 -1.67 34.50 -19.09
N PHE A 280 -1.34 33.74 -20.14
CA PHE A 280 -1.17 32.29 -20.02
C PHE A 280 0.10 31.89 -19.26
N LYS A 281 1.06 32.80 -19.09
CA LYS A 281 2.26 32.57 -18.27
C LYS A 281 1.95 32.30 -16.80
N ASP A 282 0.82 32.81 -16.30
CA ASP A 282 0.38 32.66 -14.92
C ASP A 282 -0.43 31.36 -14.70
N ARG A 283 -0.78 30.64 -15.78
CA ARG A 283 -1.51 29.38 -15.73
C ARG A 283 -0.59 28.23 -15.35
N ILE A 284 -1.11 27.29 -14.56
CA ILE A 284 -0.35 26.13 -14.10
C ILE A 284 -0.37 25.04 -15.18
N VAL A 285 0.59 25.11 -16.11
CA VAL A 285 0.78 24.10 -17.16
C VAL A 285 2.02 23.26 -16.85
N LYS A 286 1.82 22.07 -16.31
CA LYS A 286 2.91 21.16 -15.90
C LYS A 286 3.31 20.23 -17.04
N ILE A 287 4.37 20.56 -17.78
CA ILE A 287 4.89 19.71 -18.87
C ILE A 287 5.90 18.67 -18.35
N PHE A 288 6.82 19.10 -17.48
CA PHE A 288 7.88 18.24 -16.93
C PHE A 288 7.79 18.18 -15.40
N ALA A 289 8.20 17.05 -14.85
CA ALA A 289 8.33 16.83 -13.41
C ALA A 289 9.60 16.05 -13.08
N GLN A 290 10.16 16.28 -11.89
CA GLN A 290 11.34 15.57 -11.42
C GLN A 290 10.92 14.26 -10.75
N ASP A 291 11.50 13.14 -11.21
CA ASP A 291 11.24 11.81 -10.64
C ASP A 291 11.95 11.58 -9.30
N GLU A 292 11.76 10.40 -8.70
CA GLU A 292 12.43 10.04 -7.44
C GLU A 292 13.97 10.00 -7.52
N ASN A 293 14.54 9.98 -8.73
CA ASN A 293 15.98 9.93 -9.02
C ASN A 293 16.52 11.26 -9.57
N SER A 294 15.79 12.35 -9.36
CA SER A 294 16.17 13.71 -9.75
C SER A 294 16.20 13.96 -11.27
N LYS A 295 15.67 13.05 -12.09
CA LYS A 295 15.60 13.20 -13.54
C LYS A 295 14.30 13.90 -13.94
N ASN A 296 14.39 14.93 -14.77
CA ASN A 296 13.22 15.57 -15.37
C ASN A 296 12.58 14.65 -16.41
N ARG A 297 11.29 14.37 -16.24
CA ARG A 297 10.49 13.52 -17.11
C ARG A 297 9.22 14.22 -17.55
N PHE A 298 8.75 13.84 -18.73
CA PHE A 298 7.47 14.31 -19.24
C PHE A 298 6.33 13.72 -18.40
N VAL A 299 5.34 14.54 -18.03
CA VAL A 299 4.28 14.13 -17.08
C VAL A 299 3.44 12.95 -17.56
N CYS A 300 3.23 12.82 -18.88
CA CYS A 300 2.47 11.68 -19.44
C CYS A 300 3.18 10.34 -19.21
N SER A 301 4.51 10.32 -19.04
CA SER A 301 5.26 9.08 -18.81
C SER A 301 4.91 8.41 -17.47
N PHE A 302 4.34 9.15 -16.51
CA PHE A 302 3.93 8.64 -15.21
C PHE A 302 2.56 7.93 -15.24
N VAL A 303 1.71 8.25 -16.22
CA VAL A 303 0.39 7.64 -16.39
C VAL A 303 0.53 6.42 -17.29
N LYS A 304 -0.04 5.29 -16.88
CA LYS A 304 -0.03 4.04 -17.67
C LYS A 304 -1.40 3.39 -17.58
N ARG A 305 -1.83 2.68 -18.63
CA ARG A 305 -3.09 1.94 -18.58
C ARG A 305 -2.95 0.74 -17.63
N LEU A 306 -3.54 0.81 -16.45
CA LEU A 306 -3.43 -0.22 -15.41
C LEU A 306 -4.73 -1.02 -15.28
N LYS A 307 -4.70 -2.28 -15.70
CA LYS A 307 -5.83 -3.20 -15.50
C LYS A 307 -5.78 -3.75 -14.08
N ALA A 308 -6.87 -3.57 -13.34
CA ALA A 308 -7.00 -4.08 -11.97
C ALA A 308 -7.30 -5.59 -11.89
N ASN A 309 -7.37 -6.29 -13.02
CA ASN A 309 -7.74 -7.70 -13.12
C ASN A 309 -9.03 -8.00 -12.34
N ARG A 310 -9.03 -9.05 -11.49
CA ARG A 310 -10.16 -9.40 -10.61
C ARG A 310 -10.03 -8.81 -9.19
N LEU A 311 -9.20 -7.77 -9.02
CA LEU A 311 -8.96 -7.15 -7.71
C LEU A 311 -9.86 -5.94 -7.46
N LEU A 312 -10.37 -5.30 -8.52
CA LEU A 312 -11.34 -4.21 -8.46
C LEU A 312 -12.40 -4.47 -9.53
N SER A 313 -13.67 -4.38 -9.15
CA SER A 313 -14.82 -4.74 -9.96
C SER A 313 -15.38 -3.55 -10.75
N SER A 314 -15.09 -2.31 -10.33
CA SER A 314 -15.59 -1.11 -10.99
C SER A 314 -14.65 0.10 -10.88
N ALA A 315 -14.87 1.09 -11.74
CA ALA A 315 -14.20 2.38 -11.69
C ALA A 315 -14.43 3.14 -10.37
N ARG A 316 -15.62 3.01 -9.76
CA ARG A 316 -15.91 3.64 -8.46
C ARG A 316 -15.21 2.92 -7.32
N GLU A 317 -15.11 1.60 -7.38
CA GLU A 317 -14.33 0.82 -6.43
C GLU A 317 -12.83 1.17 -6.53
N ALA A 318 -12.32 1.43 -7.74
CA ALA A 318 -10.97 1.95 -7.93
C ALA A 318 -10.77 3.35 -7.30
N ALA A 319 -11.75 4.25 -7.44
CA ALA A 319 -11.72 5.55 -6.75
C ALA A 319 -11.73 5.39 -5.22
N ARG A 320 -12.55 4.46 -4.69
CA ARG A 320 -12.58 4.12 -3.27
C ARG A 320 -11.23 3.57 -2.80
N PHE A 321 -10.66 2.61 -3.50
CA PHE A 321 -9.32 2.05 -3.23
C PHE A 321 -8.26 3.15 -3.12
N VAL A 322 -8.14 3.99 -4.15
CA VAL A 322 -7.12 5.05 -4.17
C VAL A 322 -7.35 6.03 -3.02
N SER A 323 -8.59 6.37 -2.71
CA SER A 323 -8.91 7.28 -1.59
C SER A 323 -8.53 6.73 -0.22
N LEU A 324 -8.40 5.41 -0.07
CA LEU A 324 -8.01 4.76 1.18
C LEU A 324 -6.50 4.74 1.41
N ILE A 325 -5.70 5.00 0.37
CA ILE A 325 -4.26 5.17 0.52
C ILE A 325 -4.00 6.42 1.39
N PRO A 326 -3.15 6.32 2.42
CA PRO A 326 -2.79 7.47 3.25
C PRO A 326 -2.15 8.61 2.46
N VAL A 327 -2.58 9.84 2.74
CA VAL A 327 -1.93 11.04 2.21
C VAL A 327 -0.68 11.32 3.03
N GLY A 328 0.48 11.18 2.41
CA GLY A 328 1.77 11.49 3.01
C GLY A 328 2.12 12.96 2.79
N LYS A 329 2.63 13.63 3.83
CA LYS A 329 3.44 14.83 3.61
C LYS A 329 4.82 14.35 3.15
N SER A 330 5.38 14.98 2.11
CA SER A 330 6.77 14.71 1.72
C SER A 330 7.67 15.11 2.89
N GLU A 331 8.19 14.13 3.64
CA GLU A 331 9.23 14.37 4.63
C GLU A 331 10.56 14.45 3.90
N THR A 332 11.08 15.66 3.71
CA THR A 332 12.45 15.86 3.27
C THR A 332 13.40 15.58 4.43
N ILE A 333 14.35 14.67 4.22
CA ILE A 333 15.57 14.61 5.01
C ILE A 333 16.47 15.74 4.48
N GLY A 334 16.50 16.89 5.16
CA GLY A 334 17.39 18.02 4.85
C GLY A 334 16.70 19.34 4.51
N HIS A 335 17.45 20.44 4.67
CA HIS A 335 17.01 21.84 4.56
C HIS A 335 16.82 22.35 3.11
N ALA A 336 16.71 21.47 2.11
CA ALA A 336 16.42 21.91 0.75
C ALA A 336 14.91 22.18 0.61
N MET A 337 14.56 23.36 0.11
CA MET A 337 13.18 23.76 -0.18
C MET A 337 12.42 22.65 -0.91
N THR A 338 11.18 22.46 -0.51
CA THR A 338 10.19 21.50 -1.01
C THR A 338 10.15 21.46 -2.54
N SER A 339 10.97 20.62 -3.18
CA SER A 339 10.77 20.29 -4.59
C SER A 339 9.69 19.22 -4.70
N GLU A 340 8.69 19.49 -5.53
CA GLU A 340 7.63 18.55 -5.86
C GLU A 340 8.24 17.36 -6.60
N ARG A 341 8.44 16.24 -5.90
CA ARG A 341 9.06 15.03 -6.44
C ARG A 341 7.98 14.02 -6.78
N TRP A 342 7.95 13.60 -8.04
CA TRP A 342 7.00 12.61 -8.54
C TRP A 342 7.57 11.22 -8.33
N THR A 343 6.74 10.29 -7.86
CA THR A 343 7.17 8.91 -7.65
C THR A 343 6.67 8.00 -8.77
N SER A 344 7.47 7.01 -9.14
CA SER A 344 6.96 5.92 -9.97
C SER A 344 5.85 5.17 -9.24
N MET A 345 4.93 4.56 -10.00
CA MET A 345 3.83 3.77 -9.45
C MET A 345 4.32 2.65 -8.54
N HIS A 346 5.47 2.04 -8.86
CA HIS A 346 6.08 1.02 -8.02
C HIS A 346 6.51 1.58 -6.66
N SER A 347 7.22 2.71 -6.66
CA SER A 347 7.66 3.40 -5.43
C SER A 347 6.46 3.83 -4.58
N PHE A 348 5.42 4.42 -5.20
CA PHE A 348 4.20 4.84 -4.52
C PHE A 348 3.47 3.67 -3.85
N LEU A 349 3.24 2.57 -4.58
CA LEU A 349 2.57 1.39 -4.04
C LEU A 349 3.38 0.69 -2.94
N CYS A 350 4.72 0.70 -3.02
CA CYS A 350 5.58 0.15 -1.97
C CYS A 350 5.58 1.04 -0.72
N CYS A 351 5.56 2.36 -0.89
CA CYS A 351 5.40 3.31 0.22
C CYS A 351 4.01 3.22 0.86
N ASN A 352 2.97 2.81 0.11
CA ASN A 352 1.59 2.80 0.57
C ASN A 352 1.15 4.16 1.19
N LYS A 353 1.70 5.26 0.66
CA LYS A 353 1.40 6.64 1.02
C LYS A 353 1.96 7.59 -0.03
N GLY A 354 1.36 8.76 -0.22
CA GLY A 354 1.85 9.76 -1.19
C GLY A 354 1.00 11.02 -1.27
N GLY A 355 1.33 11.91 -2.20
CA GLY A 355 0.63 13.18 -2.39
C GLY A 355 -0.61 13.07 -3.29
N SER A 356 -1.34 14.18 -3.46
CA SER A 356 -2.52 14.25 -4.35
C SER A 356 -2.21 13.85 -5.79
N MET A 357 -1.01 14.18 -6.26
CA MET A 357 -0.49 13.82 -7.57
C MET A 357 -0.32 12.31 -7.74
N ASP A 358 0.36 11.61 -6.82
CA ASP A 358 0.53 10.15 -6.90
C ASP A 358 -0.83 9.43 -6.92
N HIS A 359 -1.77 9.91 -6.10
CA HIS A 359 -3.15 9.40 -6.07
C HIS A 359 -3.88 9.65 -7.40
N ALA A 360 -3.77 10.86 -7.97
CA ALA A 360 -4.40 11.18 -9.25
C ALA A 360 -3.81 10.36 -10.41
N ILE A 361 -2.49 10.13 -10.43
CA ILE A 361 -1.81 9.31 -11.44
C ILE A 361 -2.29 7.85 -11.34
N LEU A 362 -2.34 7.27 -10.14
CA LEU A 362 -2.83 5.90 -9.95
C LEU A 362 -4.31 5.77 -10.34
N LEU A 363 -5.16 6.71 -9.92
CA LEU A 363 -6.57 6.71 -10.28
C LEU A 363 -6.78 6.83 -11.78
N CYS A 364 -6.13 7.80 -12.44
CA CYS A 364 -6.21 7.96 -13.89
C CYS A 364 -5.77 6.68 -14.61
N SER A 365 -4.65 6.08 -14.17
CA SER A 365 -4.14 4.82 -14.70
C SER A 365 -5.15 3.67 -14.60
N LEU A 366 -5.86 3.55 -13.46
CA LEU A 366 -6.90 2.55 -13.24
C LEU A 366 -8.15 2.82 -14.11
N LEU A 367 -8.64 4.06 -14.16
CA LEU A 367 -9.81 4.43 -14.97
C LEU A 367 -9.56 4.17 -16.46
N LEU A 368 -8.35 4.49 -16.96
CA LEU A 368 -7.93 4.12 -18.30
C LEU A 368 -7.91 2.60 -18.51
N GLY A 369 -7.53 1.83 -17.48
CA GLY A 369 -7.58 0.37 -17.50
C GLY A 369 -9.00 -0.21 -17.59
N PHE A 370 -9.99 0.49 -17.03
CA PHE A 370 -11.43 0.22 -17.22
C PHE A 370 -11.99 0.73 -18.55
N GLY A 371 -11.15 1.35 -19.40
CA GLY A 371 -11.55 1.85 -20.72
C GLY A 371 -12.21 3.23 -20.69
N LEU A 372 -12.17 3.96 -19.58
CA LEU A 372 -12.68 5.32 -19.51
C LEU A 372 -11.70 6.30 -20.15
N ASN A 373 -12.22 7.33 -20.82
CA ASN A 373 -11.41 8.43 -21.32
C ASN A 373 -11.06 9.39 -20.18
N ALA A 374 -10.01 9.03 -19.43
CA ALA A 374 -9.58 9.71 -18.22
C ALA A 374 -8.32 10.56 -18.42
N TYR A 375 -8.25 11.69 -17.72
CA TYR A 375 -7.10 12.61 -17.72
C TYR A 375 -6.81 13.09 -16.29
N VAL A 376 -5.54 13.22 -15.95
CA VAL A 376 -5.10 13.97 -14.77
C VAL A 376 -5.26 15.45 -15.05
N CYS A 377 -5.94 16.17 -14.17
CA CYS A 377 -6.05 17.62 -14.19
C CYS A 377 -5.02 18.27 -13.28
N VAL A 378 -4.47 19.40 -13.72
CA VAL A 378 -3.57 20.24 -12.93
C VAL A 378 -4.17 21.64 -12.79
N GLY A 379 -4.28 22.10 -11.56
CA GLY A 379 -4.91 23.39 -11.28
C GLY A 379 -4.89 23.74 -9.79
N THR A 380 -5.86 24.53 -9.34
CA THR A 380 -5.93 24.99 -7.94
C THR A 380 -7.25 24.64 -7.26
N LYS A 381 -7.21 24.49 -5.93
CA LYS A 381 -8.41 24.47 -5.06
C LYS A 381 -8.89 25.88 -4.71
N SER A 382 -10.01 26.01 -4.00
CA SER A 382 -10.59 27.29 -3.55
C SER A 382 -9.60 28.21 -2.81
N LYS A 383 -8.59 27.66 -2.13
CA LYS A 383 -7.54 28.41 -1.42
C LYS A 383 -6.31 28.77 -2.28
N GLY A 384 -6.34 28.51 -3.59
CA GLY A 384 -5.22 28.77 -4.51
C GLY A 384 -4.09 27.72 -4.46
N SER A 385 -4.16 26.72 -3.58
CA SER A 385 -3.18 25.64 -3.52
C SER A 385 -3.25 24.75 -4.75
N ILE A 386 -2.09 24.43 -5.34
CA ILE A 386 -1.97 23.48 -6.45
C ILE A 386 -2.55 22.12 -6.03
N HIS A 387 -3.37 21.53 -6.90
CA HIS A 387 -3.96 20.22 -6.68
C HIS A 387 -4.09 19.43 -7.97
N PHE A 388 -4.13 18.11 -7.81
CA PHE A 388 -4.25 17.14 -8.88
C PHE A 388 -5.48 16.27 -8.63
N TRP A 389 -6.32 16.14 -9.65
CA TRP A 389 -7.50 15.28 -9.62
C TRP A 389 -7.67 14.62 -10.99
N VAL A 390 -8.69 13.80 -11.16
CA VAL A 390 -8.94 13.11 -12.44
C VAL A 390 -10.25 13.58 -13.04
N VAL A 391 -10.27 13.80 -14.35
CA VAL A 391 -11.50 14.03 -15.13
C VAL A 391 -11.73 12.86 -16.08
N THR A 392 -12.98 12.45 -16.24
CA THR A 392 -13.40 11.57 -17.33
C THR A 392 -14.38 12.30 -18.23
N ILE A 393 -14.19 12.16 -19.54
CA ILE A 393 -15.06 12.74 -20.56
C ILE A 393 -15.72 11.59 -21.31
N SER A 394 -17.03 11.41 -21.11
CA SER A 394 -17.78 10.35 -21.78
C SER A 394 -17.90 10.59 -23.29
N CYS A 395 -18.33 9.57 -24.04
CA CYS A 395 -18.62 9.69 -25.47
C CYS A 395 -19.69 10.75 -25.78
N GLU A 396 -20.63 10.96 -24.85
CA GLU A 396 -21.70 11.96 -24.94
C GLU A 396 -21.26 13.36 -24.48
N GLY A 397 -20.00 13.52 -24.08
CA GLY A 397 -19.46 14.79 -23.59
C GLY A 397 -19.75 15.07 -22.10
N LEU A 398 -20.39 14.15 -21.37
CA LEU A 398 -20.54 14.26 -19.91
C LEU A 398 -19.16 14.29 -19.24
N VAL A 399 -18.90 15.35 -18.47
CA VAL A 399 -17.64 15.58 -17.75
C VAL A 399 -17.85 15.20 -16.29
N THR A 400 -17.02 14.28 -15.77
CA THR A 400 -17.05 13.88 -14.36
C THR A 400 -15.68 14.08 -13.74
N PHE A 401 -15.61 14.82 -12.64
CA PHE A 401 -14.42 14.96 -11.81
C PHE A 401 -14.41 13.91 -10.72
N TRP A 402 -13.23 13.36 -10.47
CA TRP A 402 -12.95 12.35 -9.47
C TRP A 402 -11.90 12.91 -8.51
N GLU A 403 -12.28 13.16 -7.26
CA GLU A 403 -11.34 13.59 -6.21
C GLU A 403 -10.59 12.36 -5.68
N SER A 404 -9.30 12.28 -6.00
CA SER A 404 -8.46 11.12 -5.74
C SER A 404 -8.25 10.85 -4.24
N LEU A 405 -8.35 11.89 -3.40
CA LEU A 405 -8.12 11.77 -1.95
C LEU A 405 -9.36 11.36 -1.14
N THR A 406 -10.56 11.58 -1.67
CA THR A 406 -11.84 11.35 -0.96
C THR A 406 -12.71 10.29 -1.62
N GLY A 407 -12.44 9.96 -2.90
CA GLY A 407 -13.24 9.07 -3.72
C GLY A 407 -14.54 9.70 -4.22
N LEU A 408 -14.77 10.99 -3.95
CA LEU A 408 -15.99 11.69 -4.36
C LEU A 408 -15.98 12.02 -5.85
N THR A 409 -17.15 11.93 -6.47
CA THR A 409 -17.36 12.28 -7.88
C THR A 409 -18.26 13.49 -8.03
N TYR A 410 -17.93 14.38 -8.96
CA TYR A 410 -18.69 15.60 -9.25
C TYR A 410 -18.98 15.65 -10.75
N ILE A 411 -20.25 15.78 -11.12
CA ILE A 411 -20.62 16.04 -12.51
C ILE A 411 -20.34 17.51 -12.80
N HIS A 412 -19.54 17.81 -13.80
CA HIS A 412 -19.25 19.19 -14.20
C HIS A 412 -20.20 19.63 -15.31
N LYS A 413 -20.84 20.79 -15.10
CA LYS A 413 -21.63 21.49 -16.11
C LYS A 413 -21.15 22.95 -16.14
N PRO A 414 -20.58 23.43 -17.26
CA PRO A 414 -20.13 24.81 -17.37
C PRO A 414 -21.32 25.76 -17.23
N LEU A 415 -21.08 26.92 -16.60
CA LEU A 415 -22.10 27.95 -16.50
C LEU A 415 -22.28 28.65 -17.83
N ASP A 416 -23.52 28.66 -18.32
CA ASP A 416 -23.91 29.54 -19.41
C ASP A 416 -23.87 30.99 -18.89
N GLN A 417 -22.97 31.79 -19.45
CA GLN A 417 -22.84 33.20 -19.11
C GLN A 417 -24.10 34.00 -19.48
N ASN A 418 -24.92 33.48 -20.40
CA ASN A 418 -26.14 34.13 -20.87
C ASN A 418 -27.40 33.68 -20.11
N ASN A 419 -27.34 32.57 -19.36
CA ASN A 419 -28.46 32.05 -18.56
C ASN A 419 -27.95 31.50 -17.21
N PRO A 420 -27.83 32.34 -16.18
CA PRO A 420 -27.41 31.88 -14.87
C PRO A 420 -28.44 30.88 -14.31
N PRO A 421 -28.03 29.69 -13.85
CA PRO A 421 -28.97 28.69 -13.38
C PRO A 421 -29.68 29.14 -12.10
N LEU A 422 -31.02 29.02 -12.09
CA LEU A 422 -31.84 29.11 -10.89
C LEU A 422 -31.38 28.01 -9.91
N ALA A 423 -30.93 28.44 -8.73
CA ALA A 423 -30.16 27.67 -7.76
C ALA A 423 -30.62 26.21 -7.52
N LYS A 424 -29.71 25.26 -7.76
CA LYS A 424 -29.50 23.98 -7.05
C LYS A 424 -28.15 23.38 -7.52
N LYS A 425 -27.04 24.06 -7.19
CA LYS A 425 -25.71 23.66 -7.64
C LYS A 425 -25.10 22.63 -6.69
N TYR A 426 -25.30 21.36 -7.03
CA TYR A 426 -24.63 20.18 -6.47
C TYR A 426 -24.93 19.89 -4.99
N ALA A 427 -24.94 18.61 -4.61
CA ALA A 427 -25.06 18.22 -3.19
C ALA A 427 -23.85 18.71 -2.35
N HIS A 428 -22.70 18.92 -3.00
CA HIS A 428 -21.49 19.47 -2.40
C HIS A 428 -20.84 20.51 -3.34
N PRO A 429 -20.35 21.64 -2.81
CA PRO A 429 -19.63 22.62 -3.62
C PRO A 429 -18.35 21.99 -4.17
N MET A 430 -18.10 22.22 -5.45
CA MET A 430 -16.92 21.72 -6.15
C MET A 430 -15.64 22.33 -5.54
N PRO A 431 -14.62 21.53 -5.20
CA PRO A 431 -13.45 22.01 -4.48
C PRO A 431 -12.40 22.74 -5.35
N TYR A 432 -12.58 22.73 -6.68
CA TYR A 432 -11.61 23.21 -7.66
C TYR A 432 -11.94 24.62 -8.15
N ARG A 433 -10.92 25.44 -8.37
CA ARG A 433 -11.04 26.84 -8.79
C ARG A 433 -10.53 27.04 -10.22
N THR A 434 -9.33 26.58 -10.52
CA THR A 434 -8.70 26.76 -11.85
C THR A 434 -8.18 25.46 -12.44
N VAL A 435 -8.02 25.40 -13.77
CA VAL A 435 -7.35 24.33 -14.51
C VAL A 435 -6.45 24.89 -15.60
N GLY A 436 -5.17 24.51 -15.55
CA GLY A 436 -4.16 24.92 -16.54
C GLY A 436 -3.91 23.87 -17.61
N CYS A 437 -3.79 22.59 -17.24
CA CYS A 437 -3.62 21.51 -18.21
C CYS A 437 -4.28 20.20 -17.75
N ILE A 438 -4.51 19.33 -18.73
CA ILE A 438 -4.93 17.94 -18.53
C ILE A 438 -4.07 17.00 -19.36
N PHE A 439 -3.80 15.81 -18.85
CA PHE A 439 -2.96 14.84 -19.56
C PHE A 439 -3.27 13.39 -19.19
N ASN A 440 -2.93 12.45 -20.07
CA ASN A 440 -2.96 11.02 -19.80
C ASN A 440 -1.69 10.34 -20.35
N HIS A 441 -1.70 9.02 -20.56
CA HIS A 441 -0.53 8.26 -21.03
C HIS A 441 -0.12 8.57 -22.49
N CYS A 442 -0.99 9.18 -23.30
CA CYS A 442 -0.73 9.44 -24.73
C CYS A 442 -1.13 10.84 -25.23
N GLN A 443 -1.79 11.65 -24.41
CA GLN A 443 -2.32 12.97 -24.78
C GLN A 443 -2.01 14.00 -23.71
N PHE A 444 -1.75 15.23 -24.16
CA PHE A 444 -1.49 16.39 -23.31
C PHE A 444 -2.19 17.61 -23.91
N TYR A 445 -2.94 18.33 -23.07
CA TYR A 445 -3.67 19.53 -23.45
C TYR A 445 -3.45 20.66 -22.43
N ALA A 446 -3.17 21.87 -22.90
CA ALA A 446 -3.23 23.08 -22.08
C ALA A 446 -4.49 23.89 -22.39
N ASN A 447 -5.06 24.50 -21.35
CA ASN A 447 -6.25 25.32 -21.45
C ASN A 447 -5.92 26.66 -22.15
N CYS A 448 -6.58 26.92 -23.27
CA CYS A 448 -6.44 28.13 -24.09
C CYS A 448 -7.69 29.02 -24.05
N GLN A 449 -8.70 28.68 -23.24
CA GLN A 449 -9.90 29.49 -23.09
C GLN A 449 -9.56 30.86 -22.48
N SER A 450 -10.45 31.84 -22.59
CA SER A 450 -10.24 33.20 -22.04
C SER A 450 -10.02 33.21 -20.52
N SER A 451 -10.64 32.27 -19.80
CA SER A 451 -10.46 32.06 -18.36
C SER A 451 -10.00 30.63 -18.07
N ASP A 452 -9.21 30.47 -17.00
CA ASP A 452 -8.83 29.18 -16.45
C ASP A 452 -9.76 28.70 -15.32
N ALA A 453 -10.82 29.46 -15.01
CA ALA A 453 -11.78 29.14 -13.97
C ALA A 453 -12.62 27.90 -14.32
N ILE A 454 -12.68 26.94 -13.40
CA ILE A 454 -13.39 25.66 -13.60
C ILE A 454 -14.87 25.87 -13.87
N GLU A 455 -15.53 26.81 -13.19
CA GLU A 455 -16.99 27.01 -13.25
C GLU A 455 -17.51 27.29 -14.67
N ILE A 456 -16.70 27.95 -15.50
CA ILE A 456 -17.02 28.31 -16.88
C ILE A 456 -16.19 27.52 -17.91
N CYS A 457 -15.29 26.64 -17.46
CA CYS A 457 -14.41 25.89 -18.34
C CYS A 457 -15.18 24.81 -19.11
N GLU A 458 -15.05 24.83 -20.43
CA GLU A 458 -15.56 23.80 -21.33
C GLU A 458 -14.49 22.72 -21.57
N PHE A 459 -14.78 21.48 -21.18
CA PHE A 459 -13.88 20.34 -21.37
C PHE A 459 -14.07 19.68 -22.75
N ASN A 460 -14.18 20.48 -23.80
CA ASN A 460 -14.20 19.97 -25.18
C ASN A 460 -12.79 19.97 -25.77
N VAL A 461 -12.02 18.91 -25.47
CA VAL A 461 -10.62 18.75 -25.87
C VAL A 461 -10.39 18.66 -27.39
N LYS A 462 -11.47 18.45 -28.17
CA LYS A 462 -11.39 18.39 -29.64
C LYS A 462 -11.30 19.78 -30.27
N VAL A 463 -11.66 20.83 -29.54
CA VAL A 463 -11.67 22.21 -30.02
C VAL A 463 -10.31 22.85 -29.73
N SER A 464 -9.52 23.08 -30.79
CA SER A 464 -8.16 23.61 -30.69
C SER A 464 -8.07 25.04 -30.15
N SER A 465 -9.15 25.83 -30.28
CA SER A 465 -9.25 27.17 -29.68
C SER A 465 -9.44 27.13 -28.16
N SER A 466 -10.02 26.05 -27.63
CA SER A 466 -10.24 25.87 -26.18
C SER A 466 -9.09 25.13 -25.51
N TRP A 467 -8.50 24.16 -26.21
CA TRP A 467 -7.43 23.31 -25.68
C TRP A 467 -6.31 23.15 -26.73
N LYS A 468 -5.11 23.66 -26.44
CA LYS A 468 -3.93 23.40 -27.27
C LYS A 468 -3.38 22.02 -26.93
N SER A 469 -3.31 21.15 -27.93
CA SER A 469 -2.75 19.81 -27.81
C SER A 469 -1.27 19.77 -28.17
N MET A 470 -0.53 18.83 -27.58
CA MET A 470 0.74 18.38 -28.13
C MET A 470 0.51 17.32 -29.21
N SER A 471 1.47 17.16 -30.12
CA SER A 471 1.45 16.14 -31.16
C SER A 471 1.53 14.75 -30.53
N GLU A 472 0.57 13.89 -30.88
CA GLU A 472 0.54 12.50 -30.41
C GLU A 472 1.81 11.73 -30.83
N ASN A 473 2.34 12.00 -32.03
CA ASN A 473 3.61 11.41 -32.50
C ASN A 473 4.80 11.84 -31.64
N ALA A 474 4.84 13.10 -31.20
CA ALA A 474 5.89 13.59 -30.31
C ALA A 474 5.80 12.93 -28.93
N ILE A 475 4.59 12.81 -28.37
CA ILE A 475 4.35 12.11 -27.09
C ILE A 475 4.73 10.64 -27.20
N TRP A 476 4.28 9.97 -28.27
CA TRP A 476 4.52 8.54 -28.51
C TRP A 476 6.03 8.23 -28.57
N SER A 477 6.83 9.13 -29.14
CA SER A 477 8.28 8.95 -29.24
C SER A 477 9.01 8.77 -27.89
N ILE A 478 8.40 9.17 -26.77
CA ILE A 478 8.95 8.98 -25.41
C ILE A 478 8.07 8.10 -24.53
N CYS A 479 6.76 8.10 -24.71
CA CYS A 479 5.85 7.40 -23.80
C CYS A 479 5.54 5.95 -24.22
N GLU A 480 5.85 5.57 -25.46
CA GLU A 480 5.62 4.22 -25.97
C GLU A 480 6.36 3.15 -25.14
N PRO A 481 5.70 2.03 -24.78
CA PRO A 481 6.32 0.95 -23.99
C PRO A 481 7.64 0.44 -24.57
N SER A 482 7.73 0.30 -25.90
CA SER A 482 8.94 -0.11 -26.62
C SER A 482 10.03 0.97 -26.70
N SER A 483 9.66 2.24 -26.47
CA SER A 483 10.55 3.41 -26.59
C SER A 483 10.84 4.09 -25.24
N CYS A 484 10.52 3.48 -24.09
CA CYS A 484 10.78 4.05 -22.77
C CYS A 484 11.29 3.03 -21.72
N PRO A 485 12.38 2.28 -21.98
CA PRO A 485 12.92 1.29 -21.04
C PRO A 485 13.51 1.90 -19.75
N LEU A 486 13.64 3.23 -19.69
CA LEU A 486 14.22 3.97 -18.57
C LEU A 486 13.21 4.40 -17.50
N TRP A 487 11.92 4.09 -17.68
CA TRP A 487 10.89 4.32 -16.68
C TRP A 487 10.26 2.99 -16.27
N PRO A 488 9.92 2.77 -14.98
CA PRO A 488 9.47 1.46 -14.52
C PRO A 488 8.30 0.93 -15.36
N PRO A 489 8.28 -0.39 -15.61
CA PRO A 489 7.19 -1.02 -16.34
C PRO A 489 5.86 -0.87 -15.57
N LEU A 490 4.78 -1.30 -16.22
CA LEU A 490 3.47 -1.39 -15.57
C LEU A 490 3.60 -2.16 -14.24
N CYS A 491 3.16 -1.54 -13.15
CA CYS A 491 3.24 -2.13 -11.83
C CYS A 491 1.90 -2.82 -11.51
N PRO A 492 1.82 -4.17 -11.51
CA PRO A 492 0.58 -4.84 -11.19
C PRO A 492 0.22 -4.64 -9.71
N LEU A 493 -1.09 -4.53 -9.47
CA LEU A 493 -1.63 -4.56 -8.12
C LEU A 493 -1.53 -5.98 -7.54
N ARG A 494 -1.23 -6.07 -6.25
CA ARG A 494 -1.22 -7.32 -5.50
C ARG A 494 -2.54 -7.52 -4.76
N ARG A 495 -2.92 -8.78 -4.57
CA ARG A 495 -4.04 -9.13 -3.68
C ARG A 495 -3.66 -8.77 -2.24
N ASN A 496 -4.67 -8.35 -1.47
CA ASN A 496 -4.51 -8.15 -0.05
C ASN A 496 -4.10 -9.45 0.65
N PRO A 497 -3.04 -9.45 1.48
CA PRO A 497 -2.57 -10.67 2.12
C PRO A 497 -3.41 -11.11 3.33
N PHE A 498 -4.34 -10.28 3.82
CA PHE A 498 -5.06 -10.54 5.07
C PHE A 498 -6.32 -11.40 4.88
N ASP A 499 -6.54 -12.32 5.82
CA ASP A 499 -7.83 -12.97 6.04
C ASP A 499 -8.73 -11.98 6.79
N THR A 500 -9.61 -11.29 6.07
CA THR A 500 -10.38 -10.15 6.58
C THR A 500 -11.35 -10.53 7.68
N VAL A 501 -11.87 -11.75 7.66
CA VAL A 501 -12.80 -12.23 8.69
C VAL A 501 -12.06 -12.37 10.02
N LYS A 502 -10.97 -13.15 10.05
CA LYS A 502 -10.15 -13.33 11.26
C LYS A 502 -9.58 -12.01 11.77
N TYR A 503 -9.19 -11.13 10.85
CA TYR A 503 -8.63 -9.85 11.21
C TYR A 503 -9.69 -8.90 11.80
N SER A 504 -10.93 -8.94 11.30
CA SER A 504 -12.07 -8.20 11.87
C SER A 504 -12.40 -8.69 13.29
N ASP A 505 -12.48 -10.01 13.50
CA ASP A 505 -12.77 -10.60 14.80
C ASP A 505 -11.70 -10.24 15.86
N LEU A 506 -10.41 -10.25 15.45
CA LEU A 506 -9.31 -9.87 16.32
C LEU A 506 -9.40 -8.40 16.75
N LEU A 507 -9.68 -7.49 15.80
CA LEU A 507 -9.81 -6.07 16.08
C LEU A 507 -11.05 -5.75 16.91
N GLU A 508 -12.16 -6.45 16.67
CA GLU A 508 -13.38 -6.35 17.48
C GLU A 508 -13.09 -6.70 18.94
N LYS A 509 -12.42 -7.83 19.19
CA LYS A 509 -12.04 -8.25 20.55
C LYS A 509 -11.19 -7.19 21.25
N GLN A 510 -10.16 -6.67 20.57
CA GLN A 510 -9.30 -5.63 21.13
C GLN A 510 -10.07 -4.33 21.42
N LEU A 511 -11.05 -3.98 20.59
CA LEU A 511 -11.89 -2.80 20.80
C LEU A 511 -12.83 -2.98 21.98
N CYS A 512 -13.42 -4.16 22.12
CA CYS A 512 -14.23 -4.53 23.29
C CYS A 512 -13.42 -4.42 24.58
N ASP A 513 -12.18 -4.91 24.60
CA ASP A 513 -11.29 -4.81 25.77
C ASP A 513 -11.01 -3.34 26.15
N LEU A 514 -10.81 -2.46 25.16
CA LEU A 514 -10.63 -1.02 25.39
C LEU A 514 -11.89 -0.35 25.95
N VAL A 515 -13.07 -0.69 25.43
CA VAL A 515 -14.36 -0.17 25.92
C VAL A 515 -14.61 -0.63 27.36
N VAL A 516 -14.32 -1.89 27.68
CA VAL A 516 -14.45 -2.43 29.03
C VAL A 516 -13.52 -1.69 29.99
N ALA A 517 -12.25 -1.53 29.64
CA ALA A 517 -11.29 -0.82 30.47
C ALA A 517 -11.70 0.64 30.71
N TYR A 518 -12.18 1.34 29.67
CA TYR A 518 -12.67 2.71 29.80
C TYR A 518 -13.88 2.80 30.74
N ARG A 519 -14.86 1.92 30.57
CA ARG A 519 -16.06 1.88 31.44
C ARG A 519 -15.74 1.53 32.88
N GLN A 520 -14.81 0.60 33.11
CA GLN A 520 -14.35 0.26 34.46
C GLN A 520 -13.71 1.46 35.18
N ASN A 521 -12.94 2.28 34.46
CA ASN A 521 -12.37 3.51 35.01
C ASN A 521 -13.44 4.53 35.40
N GLU A 522 -14.58 4.53 34.72
CA GLU A 522 -15.77 5.34 35.05
C GLU A 522 -16.68 4.70 36.11
N GLY A 523 -16.30 3.54 36.66
CA GLY A 523 -17.10 2.80 37.64
C GLY A 523 -18.35 2.12 37.06
N LEU A 524 -18.39 1.89 35.74
CA LEU A 524 -19.52 1.30 35.03
C LEU A 524 -19.28 -0.19 34.72
N THR A 525 -20.35 -0.98 34.79
CA THR A 525 -20.35 -2.39 34.36
C THR A 525 -20.70 -2.51 32.87
N THR A 526 -20.10 -3.47 32.16
CA THR A 526 -20.35 -3.69 30.73
C THR A 526 -21.11 -4.99 30.51
N GLN A 527 -22.23 -4.92 29.79
CA GLN A 527 -22.96 -6.09 29.30
C GLN A 527 -22.98 -6.04 27.77
N TRP A 528 -22.53 -7.10 27.12
CA TRP A 528 -22.46 -7.19 25.65
C TRP A 528 -23.73 -7.82 25.07
N ASP A 529 -24.23 -7.24 23.98
CA ASP A 529 -25.30 -7.80 23.17
C ASP A 529 -24.74 -8.26 21.82
N HIS A 530 -24.52 -9.57 21.72
CA HIS A 530 -23.94 -10.22 20.56
C HIS A 530 -24.91 -10.30 19.37
N GLU A 531 -26.22 -10.37 19.63
CA GLU A 531 -27.24 -10.39 18.58
C GLU A 531 -27.31 -9.04 17.89
N LEU A 532 -27.34 -7.96 18.66
CA LEU A 532 -27.25 -6.61 18.11
C LEU A 532 -25.91 -6.40 17.39
N SER A 533 -24.77 -6.83 17.95
CA SER A 533 -23.48 -6.78 17.25
C SER A 533 -23.51 -7.49 15.89
N TYR A 534 -24.22 -8.63 15.77
CA TYR A 534 -24.41 -9.31 14.51
C TYR A 534 -25.23 -8.47 13.52
N LEU A 535 -26.35 -7.87 13.96
CA LEU A 535 -27.18 -6.99 13.12
C LEU A 535 -26.43 -5.77 12.59
N LEU A 536 -25.48 -5.21 13.35
CA LEU A 536 -24.66 -4.09 12.89
C LEU A 536 -23.80 -4.43 11.65
N THR A 537 -23.58 -5.72 11.35
CA THR A 537 -22.79 -6.16 10.18
C THR A 537 -23.41 -5.69 8.87
N SER A 538 -24.74 -5.74 8.74
CA SER A 538 -25.43 -5.32 7.51
C SER A 538 -25.27 -3.81 7.30
N LEU A 539 -25.44 -3.02 8.36
CA LEU A 539 -25.29 -1.57 8.30
C LEU A 539 -23.87 -1.12 7.93
N LEU A 540 -22.83 -1.75 8.51
CA LEU A 540 -21.45 -1.45 8.14
C LEU A 540 -21.16 -1.81 6.67
N SER A 541 -21.76 -2.88 6.17
CA SER A 541 -21.65 -3.28 4.76
C SER A 541 -22.35 -2.28 3.83
N SER A 542 -23.53 -1.80 4.22
CA SER A 542 -24.26 -0.74 3.53
C SER A 542 -23.48 0.57 3.47
N HIS A 543 -22.81 0.97 4.57
CA HIS A 543 -21.98 2.16 4.58
C HIS A 543 -20.77 2.06 3.65
N GLU A 544 -20.07 0.92 3.58
CA GLU A 544 -18.99 0.77 2.61
C GLU A 544 -19.51 0.74 1.17
N CYS A 545 -20.65 0.09 0.93
CA CYS A 545 -21.32 0.12 -0.36
C CYS A 545 -21.69 1.54 -0.79
N GLU A 546 -22.20 2.37 0.13
CA GLU A 546 -22.49 3.78 -0.11
C GLU A 546 -21.23 4.58 -0.44
N ARG A 547 -20.09 4.29 0.20
CA ARG A 547 -18.81 4.95 -0.13
C ARG A 547 -18.29 4.59 -1.53
N ILE A 548 -18.63 3.40 -2.04
CA ILE A 548 -18.28 2.98 -3.41
C ILE A 548 -19.30 3.52 -4.41
N THR A 549 -20.59 3.35 -4.15
CA THR A 549 -21.65 3.59 -5.12
C THR A 549 -22.24 5.00 -5.03
N GLY A 550 -22.04 5.73 -3.94
CA GLY A 550 -22.74 6.99 -3.67
C GLY A 550 -24.24 6.85 -3.44
N PHE A 551 -24.76 5.62 -3.34
CA PHE A 551 -26.15 5.32 -3.08
C PHE A 551 -26.29 4.56 -1.77
N THR A 552 -27.24 4.99 -0.94
CA THR A 552 -27.59 4.29 0.30
C THR A 552 -28.55 3.14 -0.04
N ALA A 553 -28.19 1.91 0.36
CA ALA A 553 -29.00 0.71 0.14
C ALA A 553 -28.94 -0.19 1.38
N GLY A 554 -30.02 -0.91 1.71
CA GLY A 554 -30.07 -1.87 2.83
C GLY A 554 -30.47 -1.29 4.20
N ASN A 555 -30.87 -0.01 4.25
CA ASN A 555 -31.27 0.63 5.52
C ASN A 555 -32.66 0.20 6.00
N GLU A 556 -33.57 -0.15 5.09
CA GLU A 556 -34.95 -0.54 5.44
C GLU A 556 -34.96 -1.90 6.16
N GLU A 557 -34.26 -2.89 5.60
CA GLU A 557 -34.15 -4.22 6.19
C GLU A 557 -33.44 -4.19 7.55
N PHE A 558 -32.44 -3.30 7.70
CA PHE A 558 -31.79 -3.08 8.99
C PHE A 558 -32.75 -2.46 10.02
N GLN A 559 -33.55 -1.45 9.64
CA GLN A 559 -34.52 -0.84 10.54
C GLN A 559 -35.58 -1.84 11.01
N ASP A 560 -36.07 -2.69 10.12
CA ASP A 560 -37.04 -3.74 10.47
C ASP A 560 -36.43 -4.77 11.44
N ALA A 561 -35.22 -5.25 11.16
CA ALA A 561 -34.51 -6.16 12.04
C ALA A 561 -34.22 -5.53 13.42
N LEU A 562 -33.86 -4.25 13.43
CA LEU A 562 -33.60 -3.49 14.65
C LEU A 562 -34.88 -3.31 15.48
N GLN A 563 -36.02 -3.03 14.85
CA GLN A 563 -37.32 -2.92 15.53
C GLN A 563 -37.73 -4.25 16.19
N GLN A 564 -37.41 -5.39 15.57
CA GLN A 564 -37.68 -6.70 16.15
C GLN A 564 -36.75 -7.07 17.31
N ALA A 565 -35.49 -6.62 17.25
CA ALA A 565 -34.46 -6.94 18.26
C ALA A 565 -34.52 -6.05 19.51
N ILE A 566 -35.06 -4.83 19.40
CA ILE A 566 -35.14 -3.88 20.53
C ILE A 566 -36.43 -4.11 21.32
N PRO A 567 -36.36 -4.39 22.65
CA PRO A 567 -37.54 -4.53 23.48
C PRO A 567 -38.32 -3.21 23.60
N GLU A 568 -39.63 -3.30 23.83
CA GLU A 568 -40.46 -2.12 24.09
C GLU A 568 -39.85 -1.23 25.20
N LYS A 569 -39.99 0.09 25.05
CA LYS A 569 -39.45 1.13 25.95
C LYS A 569 -37.91 1.25 25.99
N HIS A 570 -37.18 0.59 25.10
CA HIS A 570 -35.74 0.81 24.94
C HIS A 570 -35.42 1.74 23.77
N THR A 571 -34.30 2.44 23.86
CA THR A 571 -33.76 3.28 22.79
C THR A 571 -32.44 2.72 22.30
N PHE A 572 -32.28 2.67 20.98
CA PHE A 572 -31.01 2.38 20.33
C PHE A 572 -30.28 3.68 19.99
N SER A 573 -28.97 3.69 20.23
CA SER A 573 -28.07 4.74 19.79
C SER A 573 -26.84 4.08 19.19
N GLY A 574 -26.47 4.50 17.98
CA GLY A 574 -25.37 3.93 17.21
C GLY A 574 -24.46 5.01 16.64
N PHE A 575 -23.15 4.77 16.68
CA PHE A 575 -22.13 5.65 16.15
C PHE A 575 -21.18 4.85 15.25
N PRO A 576 -21.29 4.99 13.91
CA PRO A 576 -20.35 4.40 12.98
C PRO A 576 -19.11 5.30 12.80
N ILE A 577 -17.93 4.69 12.69
CA ILE A 577 -16.67 5.37 12.37
C ILE A 577 -15.87 4.55 11.36
N GLN A 578 -15.29 5.24 10.37
CA GLN A 578 -14.43 4.65 9.36
C GLN A 578 -12.99 5.14 9.51
N GLN A 579 -12.03 4.22 9.44
CA GLN A 579 -10.60 4.53 9.45
C GLN A 579 -9.86 3.85 8.29
N LYS A 580 -8.80 4.50 7.81
CA LYS A 580 -7.91 4.01 6.73
C LYS A 580 -6.74 3.16 7.26
N HIS A 581 -6.68 2.96 8.58
CA HIS A 581 -5.64 2.20 9.27
C HIS A 581 -6.29 1.18 10.20
N THR A 582 -5.52 0.22 10.68
CA THR A 582 -6.02 -0.87 11.54
C THR A 582 -5.62 -0.70 13.01
N ASN A 583 -5.00 0.43 13.37
CA ASN A 583 -4.65 0.74 14.76
C ASN A 583 -5.90 1.03 15.61
N ILE A 584 -6.26 0.06 16.44
CA ILE A 584 -7.49 0.09 17.24
C ILE A 584 -7.47 1.12 18.37
N LYS A 585 -6.30 1.36 18.97
CA LYS A 585 -6.13 2.38 20.03
C LYS A 585 -6.35 3.78 19.46
N LYS A 586 -5.80 4.04 18.28
CA LYS A 586 -5.99 5.30 17.56
C LYS A 586 -7.46 5.47 17.14
N LEU A 587 -8.11 4.40 16.65
CA LEU A 587 -9.54 4.44 16.37
C LEU A 587 -10.36 4.78 17.61
N PHE A 588 -10.09 4.12 18.74
CA PHE A 588 -10.85 4.32 19.97
C PHE A 588 -10.70 5.76 20.49
N HIS A 589 -9.47 6.30 20.48
CA HIS A 589 -9.23 7.69 20.83
C HIS A 589 -9.94 8.67 19.90
N GLU A 590 -9.97 8.40 18.59
CA GLU A 590 -10.71 9.23 17.62
C GLU A 590 -12.22 9.15 17.83
N ALA A 591 -12.75 7.95 18.09
CA ALA A 591 -14.17 7.73 18.36
C ALA A 591 -14.63 8.54 19.59
N LEU A 592 -13.84 8.51 20.67
CA LEU A 592 -14.09 9.29 21.88
C LEU A 592 -14.04 10.81 21.68
N LYS A 593 -13.60 11.36 20.55
CA LYS A 593 -13.72 12.81 20.29
C LYS A 593 -15.15 13.23 19.96
N SER A 594 -16.00 12.29 19.52
CA SER A 594 -17.40 12.53 19.25
C SER A 594 -18.20 12.40 20.54
N SER A 595 -18.98 13.44 20.90
CA SER A 595 -19.86 13.40 22.07
C SER A 595 -20.86 12.24 21.99
N VAL A 596 -21.38 11.95 20.80
CA VAL A 596 -22.31 10.83 20.57
C VAL A 596 -21.69 9.49 20.97
N CYS A 597 -20.40 9.28 20.64
CA CYS A 597 -19.71 8.05 21.01
C CYS A 597 -19.43 8.00 22.51
N GLN A 598 -19.04 9.13 23.12
CA GLN A 598 -18.87 9.22 24.56
C GLN A 598 -20.18 8.93 25.30
N ASP A 599 -21.30 9.46 24.85
CA ASP A 599 -22.62 9.24 25.44
C ASP A 599 -23.03 7.76 25.37
N ILE A 600 -22.76 7.10 24.23
CA ILE A 600 -22.99 5.66 24.05
C ILE A 600 -22.11 4.85 25.02
N ILE A 601 -20.80 5.11 25.05
CA ILE A 601 -19.84 4.34 25.84
C ILE A 601 -20.00 4.62 27.34
N SER A 602 -20.39 5.82 27.73
CA SER A 602 -20.59 6.23 29.13
C SER A 602 -22.05 6.12 29.58
N CYS A 603 -22.91 5.52 28.75
CA CYS A 603 -24.33 5.35 29.05
C CYS A 603 -24.53 4.62 30.40
N ARG A 604 -25.41 5.19 31.23
CA ARG A 604 -25.76 4.72 32.59
C ARG A 604 -27.24 4.31 32.63
N GLY A 605 -27.55 3.23 33.34
CA GLY A 605 -28.90 2.76 33.56
C GLY A 605 -28.94 1.29 33.98
N ASP A 606 -30.08 0.84 34.52
CA ASP A 606 -30.22 -0.52 35.08
C ASP A 606 -30.19 -1.62 34.01
N LYS A 607 -30.56 -1.28 32.76
CA LYS A 607 -30.57 -2.20 31.61
C LYS A 607 -29.87 -1.58 30.40
N VAL A 608 -28.55 -1.37 30.52
CA VAL A 608 -27.71 -0.94 29.40
C VAL A 608 -27.01 -2.14 28.79
N ARG A 609 -27.25 -2.38 27.51
CA ARG A 609 -26.55 -3.37 26.70
C ARG A 609 -25.73 -2.64 25.64
N LEU A 610 -24.45 -2.99 25.53
CA LEU A 610 -23.52 -2.43 24.56
C LEU A 610 -23.28 -3.42 23.44
N SER A 611 -23.04 -2.90 22.24
CA SER A 611 -22.62 -3.69 21.08
C SER A 611 -21.51 -2.95 20.36
N VAL A 612 -20.50 -3.72 19.99
CA VAL A 612 -19.42 -3.25 19.12
C VAL A 612 -19.35 -4.24 17.96
N ARG A 613 -19.19 -3.69 16.75
CA ARG A 613 -18.96 -4.49 15.54
C ARG A 613 -17.83 -3.86 14.73
N VAL A 614 -16.88 -4.67 14.29
CA VAL A 614 -15.78 -4.22 13.42
C VAL A 614 -15.79 -5.02 12.13
N CYS A 615 -15.73 -4.33 10.99
CA CYS A 615 -15.63 -4.94 9.66
C CYS A 615 -14.46 -4.34 8.89
N VAL A 616 -13.57 -5.20 8.38
CA VAL A 616 -12.44 -4.81 7.53
C VAL A 616 -12.71 -5.21 6.09
N PHE A 617 -12.84 -4.22 5.21
CA PHE A 617 -13.02 -4.44 3.77
C PHE A 617 -11.66 -4.39 3.05
N PRO A 618 -11.27 -5.46 2.34
CA PRO A 618 -9.98 -5.54 1.69
C PRO A 618 -9.97 -4.76 0.37
N TYR A 619 -8.85 -4.07 0.14
CA TYR A 619 -8.52 -3.49 -1.16
C TYR A 619 -7.14 -4.00 -1.61
N PRO A 620 -6.76 -3.81 -2.89
CA PRO A 620 -5.45 -4.21 -3.38
C PRO A 620 -4.29 -3.66 -2.54
N GLU A 621 -3.13 -4.30 -2.64
CA GLU A 621 -1.99 -4.10 -1.72
C GLU A 621 -2.40 -4.35 -0.25
N SER A 622 -1.78 -3.65 0.70
CA SER A 622 -2.13 -3.70 2.13
C SER A 622 -3.15 -2.62 2.53
N VAL A 623 -4.03 -2.22 1.61
CA VAL A 623 -5.04 -1.16 1.84
C VAL A 623 -6.35 -1.79 2.30
N CYS A 624 -7.02 -1.16 3.26
CA CYS A 624 -8.34 -1.59 3.72
C CYS A 624 -9.20 -0.40 4.19
N ALA A 625 -10.51 -0.58 4.17
CA ALA A 625 -11.44 0.27 4.93
C ALA A 625 -11.83 -0.48 6.22
N MET A 626 -11.46 0.07 7.37
CA MET A 626 -11.89 -0.45 8.67
C MET A 626 -13.09 0.35 9.16
N TRP A 627 -14.22 -0.32 9.31
CA TRP A 627 -15.41 0.23 9.93
C TRP A 627 -15.56 -0.34 11.34
N ALA A 628 -15.87 0.54 12.29
CA ALA A 628 -16.32 0.15 13.61
C ALA A 628 -17.64 0.84 13.91
N MET A 629 -18.52 0.15 14.61
CA MET A 629 -19.75 0.74 15.13
C MET A 629 -19.84 0.48 16.62
N PHE A 630 -20.09 1.56 17.37
CA PHE A 630 -20.42 1.51 18.79
C PHE A 630 -21.92 1.71 18.91
N ALA A 631 -22.60 0.84 19.64
CA ALA A 631 -24.01 0.98 19.90
C ALA A 631 -24.34 0.66 21.35
N CYS A 632 -25.42 1.27 21.84
CA CYS A 632 -26.03 0.89 23.10
C CYS A 632 -27.55 0.81 22.95
N VAL A 633 -28.14 -0.10 23.71
CA VAL A 633 -29.58 -0.18 23.96
C VAL A 633 -29.78 0.06 25.45
N CYS A 634 -30.52 1.11 25.79
CA CYS A 634 -30.85 1.47 27.16
C CYS A 634 -32.37 1.62 27.32
N GLN A 635 -32.87 1.24 28.50
CA GLN A 635 -34.28 1.45 28.84
C GLN A 635 -34.54 2.95 29.06
N ARG A 636 -35.58 3.51 28.44
CA ARG A 636 -36.02 4.88 28.73
C ARG A 636 -36.41 4.99 30.20
N ILE A 637 -35.80 5.92 30.92
CA ILE A 637 -36.31 6.40 32.20
C ILE A 637 -37.49 7.31 31.83
N ILE A 638 -38.71 6.90 32.17
CA ILE A 638 -39.93 7.71 32.02
C ILE A 638 -39.99 8.70 33.17
#